data_AF-A0A3M1U4F4-F1
#
_entry.id   AF-A0A3M1U4F4-F1
#
_cell.length_a   1.000
_cell.length_b   1.000
_cell.length_c   1.000
_cell.angle_alpha   90.00
_cell.angle_beta   90.00
_cell.angle_gamma   90.00
#
_symmetry.space_group_name_H-M   'P 1'
#
loop_
_entity.id
_entity.type
_entity.pdbx_description
1 polymer ?
#
loop_
_entity_poly.entity_id
_entity_poly.type
_entity_poly.pdbx_seq_one_letter_code
_entity_poly.pdbx_strand_id
1 'polypeptide(L)'
;MAVDAQSGNTYVFRYNDMPNGHYMLDQQEYLNDITLDLQNSMQAKIVKQEERNFFGYPGRYLLLDLSGTPIHGQLCTRDNRFYLQLAFESEVGKHQDDIHAFLNSFELLPFQPASWAPYSPPGAGFSISMPGEVMIEADSVSEYQMDFPLLRDRIYSASDTNSGMVYSLYIRQHAPYFTYEDEHTFYTRVEEFVQADEGDSLIFENSFHWMGVPVKEFVYQSPAYTYLKRVRVIPWGDKLYMLWAIVSRQAVNAGPTEDFFHSLQLDRTANSGQLFVAAKVAKERMMADILQADSSRRLLLNDYLRQYDGWTAADLPELHRMLEAISPQAPSAMQSTKKQLIRALGEVYDEGSTALLWKEYERYADTSHIRHSLLVALAQQHQADQWPTLLQRLYADQPEMAWEDKNDFFAPLKFDTTGMLASLLPHLMPLMERPHFARELYEVLEHALESHQLQPAHLQPYLPALSRELSLTADSLELAPLDTNDYAYLNRFYWQCELWQHLPLNAEATAALQRGQSGYAEFLHFSAIKALLKNGVTPDSTAFSTLAEDGYFRKELFELLDTLDQIQLLPQPYQNQQAMAQAYLEHAGYEYDEIEPDTMVFVEKRTIEINGHTGIIYLYKMGYFVEAEEAGKTVSINWYPGLSGLFPSDGGLRPLQNLCWPYWEKWEEMESSQAFIALWKEKMQQDDP
;
A
#
# COMPACT_ATOMS: atom_id res chain seq x y z
N MET A 1 36.41 -21.65 4.76
CA MET A 1 36.23 -22.80 5.68
C MET A 1 37.59 -23.41 5.96
N ALA A 2 37.88 -23.73 7.22
CA ALA A 2 39.10 -24.40 7.65
C ALA A 2 38.74 -25.48 8.68
N VAL A 3 39.51 -26.56 8.73
CA VAL A 3 39.34 -27.63 9.72
C VAL A 3 40.62 -27.70 10.55
N ASP A 4 40.50 -27.67 11.86
CA ASP A 4 41.64 -27.86 12.77
C ASP A 4 41.98 -29.34 12.87
N ALA A 5 43.24 -29.69 12.59
CA ALA A 5 43.68 -31.08 12.53
C ALA A 5 43.80 -31.74 13.92
N GLN A 6 43.90 -30.96 15.00
CA GLN A 6 44.03 -31.45 16.37
C GLN A 6 42.66 -31.59 17.05
N SER A 7 41.82 -30.57 16.98
CA SER A 7 40.48 -30.60 17.59
C SER A 7 39.44 -31.22 16.67
N GLY A 8 39.64 -31.17 15.34
CA GLY A 8 38.64 -31.57 14.35
C GLY A 8 37.56 -30.51 14.12
N ASN A 9 37.58 -29.40 14.87
CA ASN A 9 36.61 -28.31 14.73
C ASN A 9 36.67 -27.69 13.33
N THR A 10 35.52 -27.28 12.81
CA THR A 10 35.43 -26.61 11.50
C THR A 10 35.05 -25.15 11.68
N TYR A 11 35.78 -24.25 11.04
CA TYR A 11 35.59 -22.80 11.15
C TYR A 11 35.23 -22.21 9.78
N VAL A 12 34.20 -21.38 9.76
CA VAL A 12 33.73 -20.65 8.57
C VAL A 12 33.74 -19.17 8.90
N PHE A 13 34.30 -18.38 7.99
CA PHE A 13 34.14 -16.94 7.96
C PHE A 13 33.67 -16.56 6.56
N ARG A 14 32.64 -15.72 6.48
CA ARG A 14 32.21 -15.07 5.24
C ARG A 14 31.80 -13.63 5.53
N TYR A 15 31.85 -12.81 4.51
CA TYR A 15 31.17 -11.53 4.50
C TYR A 15 30.40 -11.41 3.19
N ASN A 16 29.28 -10.69 3.22
CA ASN A 16 28.47 -10.39 2.06
C ASN A 16 28.27 -8.88 1.99
N ASP A 17 28.49 -8.31 0.81
CA ASP A 17 27.99 -6.98 0.47
C ASP A 17 26.55 -7.10 0.01
N MET A 18 25.77 -6.04 0.25
CA MET A 18 24.50 -5.88 -0.48
C MET A 18 24.78 -5.82 -1.98
N PRO A 19 23.82 -6.26 -2.83
CA PRO A 19 23.95 -6.09 -4.27
C PRO A 19 24.29 -4.64 -4.61
N ASN A 20 25.03 -4.44 -5.70
CA ASN A 20 25.51 -3.11 -6.08
C ASN A 20 24.33 -2.10 -6.12
N GLY A 21 24.48 -0.91 -5.55
CA GLY A 21 23.39 0.07 -5.46
C GLY A 21 22.31 -0.19 -4.39
N HIS A 22 22.28 -1.36 -3.74
CA HIS A 22 21.34 -1.67 -2.68
C HIS A 22 21.93 -1.45 -1.29
N TYR A 23 21.05 -1.22 -0.32
CA TYR A 23 21.41 -1.03 1.07
C TYR A 23 20.39 -1.62 2.04
N MET A 24 20.81 -1.94 3.26
CA MET A 24 19.93 -2.46 4.33
C MET A 24 19.07 -1.35 4.91
N LEU A 25 17.74 -1.40 4.74
CA LEU A 25 16.80 -0.43 5.32
C LEU A 25 16.68 -0.57 6.84
N ASP A 26 16.71 -1.78 7.36
CA ASP A 26 16.77 -2.07 8.79
C ASP A 26 17.82 -3.16 9.06
N GLN A 27 18.82 -2.84 9.87
CA GLN A 27 19.91 -3.78 10.17
C GLN A 27 19.49 -4.88 11.14
N GLN A 28 18.50 -4.65 12.00
CA GLN A 28 17.98 -5.63 12.95
C GLN A 28 17.05 -6.60 12.25
N GLU A 29 16.17 -6.12 11.38
CA GLU A 29 15.31 -6.95 10.52
C GLU A 29 16.17 -7.84 9.61
N TYR A 30 17.21 -7.27 8.97
CA TYR A 30 18.14 -8.05 8.17
C TYR A 30 18.85 -9.16 8.99
N LEU A 31 19.21 -8.89 10.24
CA LEU A 31 19.78 -9.90 11.14
C LEU A 31 18.76 -10.99 11.51
N ASN A 32 17.48 -10.65 11.64
CA ASN A 32 16.39 -11.61 11.83
C ASN A 32 16.27 -12.54 10.62
N ASP A 33 16.17 -11.99 9.42
CA ASP A 33 16.04 -12.76 8.18
C ASP A 33 17.20 -13.72 7.97
N ILE A 34 18.44 -13.23 8.15
CA ILE A 34 19.62 -14.08 8.00
C ILE A 34 19.69 -15.18 9.07
N THR A 35 19.21 -14.90 10.29
CA THR A 35 19.14 -15.92 11.34
C THR A 35 18.18 -17.04 10.96
N LEU A 36 16.99 -16.67 10.47
CA LEU A 36 15.97 -17.61 10.00
C LEU A 36 16.46 -18.41 8.78
N ASP A 37 17.12 -17.74 7.82
CA ASP A 37 17.72 -18.39 6.66
C ASP A 37 18.81 -19.39 7.05
N LEU A 38 19.66 -19.07 8.03
CA LEU A 38 20.66 -20.00 8.54
C LEU A 38 20.00 -21.21 9.20
N GLN A 39 18.98 -21.01 10.01
CA GLN A 39 18.22 -22.09 10.64
C GLN A 39 17.62 -23.03 9.59
N ASN A 40 16.93 -22.46 8.59
CA ASN A 40 16.24 -23.22 7.54
C ASN A 40 17.21 -23.92 6.60
N SER A 41 18.20 -23.20 6.07
CA SER A 41 19.17 -23.75 5.11
C SER A 41 20.07 -24.83 5.70
N MET A 42 20.41 -24.72 6.99
CA MET A 42 21.20 -25.73 7.69
C MET A 42 20.34 -26.85 8.27
N GLN A 43 19.02 -26.69 8.35
CA GLN A 43 18.12 -27.57 9.10
C GLN A 43 18.57 -27.73 10.57
N ALA A 44 19.09 -26.65 11.15
CA ALA A 44 19.59 -26.63 12.52
C ALA A 44 18.55 -26.03 13.45
N LYS A 45 18.58 -26.38 14.75
CA LYS A 45 17.74 -25.77 15.77
C LYS A 45 18.49 -24.63 16.47
N ILE A 46 17.87 -23.46 16.64
CA ILE A 46 18.42 -22.42 17.52
C ILE A 46 18.31 -22.88 18.97
N VAL A 47 19.45 -23.06 19.63
CA VAL A 47 19.56 -23.40 21.05
C VAL A 47 19.70 -22.14 21.91
N LYS A 48 20.40 -21.13 21.38
CA LYS A 48 20.61 -19.86 22.06
C LYS A 48 20.76 -18.73 21.05
N GLN A 49 20.18 -17.58 21.36
CA GLN A 49 20.35 -16.34 20.62
C GLN A 49 20.62 -15.20 21.62
N GLU A 50 21.57 -14.33 21.29
CA GLU A 50 21.87 -13.14 22.08
C GLU A 50 22.18 -11.97 21.15
N GLU A 51 21.43 -10.87 21.29
CA GLU A 51 21.82 -9.59 20.67
C GLU A 51 23.13 -9.10 21.29
N ARG A 52 24.02 -8.60 20.44
CA ARG A 52 25.33 -8.10 20.85
C ARG A 52 25.70 -6.89 20.02
N ASN A 53 26.28 -5.91 20.69
CA ASN A 53 26.97 -4.83 19.99
C ASN A 53 28.41 -5.26 19.73
N PHE A 54 28.77 -5.47 18.46
CA PHE A 54 30.13 -5.81 18.05
C PHE A 54 30.81 -4.56 17.50
N PHE A 55 31.79 -4.02 18.23
CA PHE A 55 32.59 -2.86 17.81
C PHE A 55 31.78 -1.60 17.50
N GLY A 56 30.64 -1.40 18.16
CA GLY A 56 29.74 -0.28 17.92
C GLY A 56 28.58 -0.61 16.99
N TYR A 57 28.54 -1.81 16.39
CA TYR A 57 27.53 -2.19 15.41
C TYR A 57 26.58 -3.30 15.88
N PRO A 58 25.35 -3.37 15.35
CA PRO A 58 24.41 -4.44 15.62
C PRO A 58 24.96 -5.81 15.21
N GLY A 59 24.65 -6.82 16.00
CA GLY A 59 24.96 -8.19 15.68
C GLY A 59 24.39 -9.15 16.69
N ARG A 60 24.65 -10.43 16.46
CA ARG A 60 23.98 -11.51 17.18
C ARG A 60 24.92 -12.68 17.36
N TYR A 61 24.90 -13.27 18.55
CA TYR A 61 25.50 -14.57 18.79
C TYR A 61 24.42 -15.65 18.71
N LEU A 62 24.75 -16.77 18.07
CA LEU A 62 23.89 -17.93 17.92
C LEU A 62 24.60 -19.19 18.45
N LEU A 63 23.84 -20.06 19.10
CA LEU A 63 24.20 -21.46 19.27
C LEU A 63 23.15 -22.29 18.54
N LEU A 64 23.56 -23.00 17.50
CA LEU A 64 22.69 -23.88 16.72
C LEU A 64 23.03 -25.33 17.04
N ASP A 65 22.04 -26.22 16.94
CA ASP A 65 22.21 -27.67 17.02
C ASP A 65 21.86 -28.30 15.68
N LEU A 66 22.87 -28.85 15.01
CA LEU A 66 22.71 -29.61 13.78
C LEU A 66 22.81 -31.10 14.10
N SER A 67 21.67 -31.73 14.38
CA SER A 67 21.57 -33.17 14.63
C SER A 67 22.53 -33.67 15.72
N GLY A 68 22.67 -32.92 16.81
CA GLY A 68 23.57 -33.21 17.93
C GLY A 68 24.97 -32.61 17.80
N THR A 69 25.24 -31.84 16.74
CA THR A 69 26.50 -31.10 16.53
C THR A 69 26.30 -29.62 16.84
N PRO A 70 26.89 -29.09 17.94
CA PRO A 70 26.82 -27.68 18.26
C PRO A 70 27.56 -26.81 17.24
N ILE A 71 26.94 -25.69 16.87
CA ILE A 71 27.49 -24.70 15.96
C ILE A 71 27.39 -23.34 16.64
N HIS A 72 28.54 -22.71 16.86
CA HIS A 72 28.61 -21.37 17.43
C HIS A 72 28.68 -20.34 16.30
N GLY A 73 27.71 -19.44 16.25
CA GLY A 73 27.60 -18.39 15.24
C GLY A 73 27.81 -17.00 15.81
N GLN A 74 28.46 -16.13 15.05
CA GLN A 74 28.46 -14.68 15.26
C GLN A 74 28.10 -13.96 13.96
N LEU A 75 27.07 -13.14 14.04
CA LEU A 75 26.56 -12.25 13.01
C LEU A 75 26.89 -10.82 13.38
N CYS A 76 27.30 -10.00 12.42
CA CYS A 76 27.54 -8.57 12.64
C CYS A 76 27.26 -7.82 11.34
N THR A 77 26.53 -6.71 11.43
CA THR A 77 26.46 -5.74 10.33
C THR A 77 27.50 -4.67 10.58
N ARG A 78 28.12 -4.13 9.53
CA ARG A 78 28.94 -2.93 9.61
C ARG A 78 28.52 -2.03 8.48
N ASP A 79 27.76 -0.99 8.81
CA ASP A 79 27.12 -0.14 7.81
C ASP A 79 26.34 -1.02 6.80
N ASN A 80 26.73 -1.04 5.53
CA ASN A 80 26.02 -1.80 4.49
C ASN A 80 26.65 -3.18 4.15
N ARG A 81 27.39 -3.77 5.09
CA ARG A 81 28.04 -5.08 4.92
C ARG A 81 27.68 -6.02 6.06
N PHE A 82 27.52 -7.29 5.75
CA PHE A 82 27.23 -8.35 6.71
C PHE A 82 28.42 -9.29 6.88
N TYR A 83 28.69 -9.73 8.11
CA TYR A 83 29.74 -10.68 8.47
C TYR A 83 29.15 -11.88 9.22
N LEU A 84 29.63 -13.06 8.90
CA LEU A 84 29.28 -14.32 9.55
C LEU A 84 30.53 -15.10 9.93
N GLN A 85 30.61 -15.50 11.19
CA GLN A 85 31.49 -16.54 11.69
C GLN A 85 30.67 -17.75 12.15
N LEU A 86 31.06 -18.96 11.76
CA LEU A 86 30.52 -20.20 12.30
C LEU A 86 31.67 -21.10 12.77
N ALA A 87 31.49 -21.78 13.90
CA ALA A 87 32.39 -22.80 14.39
C ALA A 87 31.59 -24.06 14.74
N PHE A 88 31.90 -25.16 14.07
CA PHE A 88 31.28 -26.47 14.28
C PHE A 88 32.13 -27.26 15.26
N GLU A 89 31.52 -27.71 16.35
CA GLU A 89 32.16 -28.51 17.38
C GLU A 89 32.18 -29.98 16.95
N SER A 90 33.36 -30.55 16.70
CA SER A 90 33.54 -31.93 16.26
C SER A 90 33.25 -32.96 17.36
N GLU A 91 33.58 -32.60 18.62
CA GLU A 91 33.33 -33.40 19.81
C GLU A 91 32.72 -32.52 20.90
N VAL A 92 31.42 -32.72 21.19
CA VAL A 92 30.63 -31.89 22.11
C VAL A 92 31.30 -31.70 23.47
N GLY A 93 31.47 -30.44 23.87
CA GLY A 93 32.06 -30.01 25.13
C GLY A 93 33.58 -30.12 25.21
N LYS A 94 34.26 -30.52 24.13
CA LYS A 94 35.72 -30.60 24.07
C LYS A 94 36.25 -29.52 23.13
N HIS A 95 37.37 -28.91 23.49
CA HIS A 95 38.00 -27.87 22.68
C HIS A 95 37.16 -26.59 22.49
N GLN A 96 36.23 -26.30 23.41
CA GLN A 96 35.44 -25.05 23.39
C GLN A 96 36.32 -23.79 23.49
N ASP A 97 37.46 -23.87 24.18
CA ASP A 97 38.42 -22.77 24.24
C ASP A 97 38.93 -22.39 22.85
N ASP A 98 39.10 -23.35 21.94
CA ASP A 98 39.55 -23.10 20.56
C ASP A 98 38.44 -22.41 19.75
N ILE A 99 37.18 -22.77 19.98
CA ILE A 99 36.01 -22.10 19.38
C ILE A 99 35.90 -20.66 19.89
N HIS A 100 36.01 -20.44 21.19
CA HIS A 100 36.01 -19.11 21.77
C HIS A 100 37.18 -18.26 21.28
N ALA A 101 38.37 -18.85 21.17
CA ALA A 101 39.53 -18.16 20.61
C ALA A 101 39.29 -17.74 19.16
N PHE A 102 38.71 -18.59 18.32
CA PHE A 102 38.34 -18.24 16.95
C PHE A 102 37.33 -17.09 16.90
N LEU A 103 36.21 -17.20 17.59
CA LEU A 103 35.16 -16.18 17.57
C LEU A 103 35.64 -14.82 18.11
N ASN A 104 36.50 -14.85 19.14
CA ASN A 104 37.09 -13.64 19.71
C ASN A 104 38.28 -13.10 18.90
N SER A 105 38.72 -13.81 17.84
CA SER A 105 39.81 -13.35 16.97
C SER A 105 39.36 -12.37 15.88
N PHE A 106 38.05 -12.22 15.68
CA PHE A 106 37.51 -11.29 14.69
C PHE A 106 37.70 -9.84 15.14
N GLU A 107 38.23 -9.02 14.24
CA GLU A 107 38.41 -7.58 14.45
C GLU A 107 38.02 -6.82 13.19
N LEU A 108 37.38 -5.66 13.38
CA LEU A 108 37.11 -4.75 12.27
C LEU A 108 38.31 -3.84 12.03
N LEU A 109 38.98 -4.07 10.91
CA LEU A 109 40.04 -3.17 10.44
C LEU A 109 39.45 -1.87 9.89
N PRO A 110 40.22 -0.76 9.88
CA PRO A 110 39.82 0.45 9.16
C PRO A 110 39.50 0.15 7.69
N PHE A 111 38.54 0.87 7.12
CA PHE A 111 38.21 0.75 5.71
C PHE A 111 39.42 1.04 4.83
N GLN A 112 39.63 0.22 3.81
CA GLN A 112 40.65 0.50 2.81
C GLN A 112 40.14 1.61 1.87
N PRO A 113 41.02 2.47 1.34
CA PRO A 113 40.62 3.50 0.38
C PRO A 113 39.98 2.88 -0.86
N ALA A 114 38.86 3.44 -1.31
CA ALA A 114 38.20 3.05 -2.55
C ALA A 114 39.02 3.46 -3.80
N SER A 115 38.84 2.73 -4.90
CA SER A 115 39.39 3.11 -6.19
C SER A 115 38.35 3.87 -7.00
N TRP A 116 38.56 5.17 -7.20
CA TRP A 116 37.64 6.04 -7.90
C TRP A 116 38.02 6.19 -9.38
N ALA A 117 37.03 6.09 -10.27
CA ALA A 117 37.22 6.31 -11.69
C ALA A 117 36.14 7.25 -12.24
N PRO A 118 36.48 8.14 -13.21
CA PRO A 118 35.48 8.94 -13.89
C PRO A 118 34.58 8.04 -14.74
N TYR A 119 33.28 8.29 -14.65
CA TYR A 119 32.24 7.64 -15.42
C TYR A 119 31.48 8.70 -16.24
N SER A 120 31.43 8.51 -17.56
CA SER A 120 30.76 9.42 -18.49
C SER A 120 29.94 8.61 -19.50
N PRO A 121 28.66 8.32 -19.22
CA PRO A 121 27.84 7.51 -20.12
C PRO A 121 27.62 8.24 -21.45
N PRO A 122 27.75 7.58 -22.61
CA PRO A 122 27.60 8.22 -23.92
C PRO A 122 26.25 8.95 -24.06
N GLY A 123 26.32 10.24 -24.41
CA GLY A 123 25.13 11.07 -24.66
C GLY A 123 24.33 11.48 -23.42
N ALA A 124 24.78 11.16 -22.21
CA ALA A 124 24.06 11.51 -20.99
C ALA A 124 24.28 12.97 -20.53
N GLY A 125 25.32 13.64 -21.06
CA GLY A 125 25.62 15.04 -20.77
C GLY A 125 26.20 15.28 -19.37
N PHE A 126 26.77 14.26 -18.74
CA PHE A 126 27.46 14.40 -17.46
C PHE A 126 28.70 13.48 -17.37
N SER A 127 29.58 13.80 -16.41
CA SER A 127 30.62 12.92 -15.90
C SER A 127 30.61 12.97 -14.38
N ILE A 128 30.87 11.85 -13.71
CA ILE A 128 30.95 11.77 -12.25
C ILE A 128 31.98 10.71 -11.85
N SER A 129 32.63 10.84 -10.70
CA SER A 129 33.56 9.85 -10.17
C SER A 129 32.80 8.78 -9.39
N MET A 130 33.04 7.49 -9.65
CA MET A 130 32.36 6.36 -8.98
C MET A 130 33.39 5.36 -8.42
N PRO A 131 33.12 4.68 -7.28
CA PRO A 131 34.09 3.81 -6.62
C PRO A 131 34.09 2.35 -7.11
N GLY A 132 33.52 2.08 -8.28
CA GLY A 132 33.38 0.71 -8.78
C GLY A 132 32.64 0.63 -10.11
N GLU A 133 32.12 -0.56 -10.42
CA GLU A 133 31.27 -0.77 -11.58
C GLU A 133 29.92 -0.08 -11.38
N VAL A 134 29.49 0.69 -12.39
CA VAL A 134 28.23 1.43 -12.35
C VAL A 134 27.09 0.55 -12.84
N MET A 135 26.13 0.31 -11.95
CA MET A 135 24.83 -0.23 -12.31
C MET A 135 23.93 0.90 -12.82
N ILE A 136 23.12 0.59 -13.83
CA ILE A 136 22.15 1.53 -14.38
C ILE A 136 20.76 0.91 -14.23
N GLU A 137 19.92 1.56 -13.45
CA GLU A 137 18.49 1.28 -13.39
C GLU A 137 17.77 2.34 -14.22
N ALA A 138 16.96 1.87 -15.17
CA ALA A 138 16.17 2.72 -16.04
C ALA A 138 14.72 2.28 -15.92
N ASP A 139 13.97 2.92 -15.02
CA ASP A 139 12.54 2.68 -14.94
C ASP A 139 11.82 3.34 -16.12
N SER A 140 10.91 2.58 -16.72
CA SER A 140 9.76 3.14 -17.41
C SER A 140 8.86 3.73 -16.34
N VAL A 141 8.97 5.05 -16.11
CA VAL A 141 8.03 5.92 -15.36
C VAL A 141 7.04 5.11 -14.50
N SER A 142 7.49 4.57 -13.36
CA SER A 142 6.58 3.84 -12.48
C SER A 142 5.56 4.83 -11.91
N GLU A 143 4.30 4.41 -11.91
CA GLU A 143 3.12 5.26 -11.86
C GLU A 143 2.79 5.81 -10.45
N TYR A 144 3.66 5.61 -9.44
CA TYR A 144 3.18 5.63 -8.04
C TYR A 144 4.05 6.28 -6.95
N GLN A 145 5.21 6.88 -7.23
CA GLN A 145 6.10 7.28 -6.11
C GLN A 145 6.37 8.78 -5.97
N MET A 146 5.85 9.62 -6.86
CA MET A 146 5.96 11.08 -6.74
C MET A 146 4.76 11.76 -7.39
N ASP A 147 4.20 12.79 -6.72
CA ASP A 147 3.25 13.76 -7.29
C ASP A 147 3.89 14.66 -8.37
N PHE A 148 4.88 14.15 -9.09
CA PHE A 148 5.63 14.89 -10.08
C PHE A 148 5.61 14.14 -11.40
N PRO A 149 5.08 14.74 -12.48
CA PRO A 149 5.06 14.11 -13.79
C PRO A 149 6.49 14.01 -14.34
N LEU A 150 7.08 12.83 -14.17
CA LEU A 150 8.40 12.45 -14.64
C LEU A 150 8.32 11.92 -16.07
N LEU A 151 9.19 12.42 -16.95
CA LEU A 151 9.36 11.86 -18.29
C LEU A 151 10.29 10.66 -18.27
N ARG A 152 11.25 10.69 -17.37
CA ARG A 152 12.32 9.72 -17.26
C ARG A 152 12.95 9.78 -15.89
N ASP A 153 13.15 8.62 -15.29
CA ASP A 153 14.08 8.45 -14.19
C ASP A 153 15.25 7.56 -14.63
N ARG A 154 16.43 7.83 -14.09
CA ARG A 154 17.63 7.03 -14.31
C ARG A 154 18.49 7.10 -13.07
N ILE A 155 18.87 5.94 -12.58
CA ILE A 155 19.71 5.79 -11.40
C ILE A 155 21.03 5.17 -11.85
N TYR A 156 22.14 5.82 -11.49
CA TYR A 156 23.49 5.28 -11.68
C TYR A 156 24.10 5.02 -10.32
N SER A 157 24.25 3.75 -9.96
CA SER A 157 24.67 3.36 -8.61
C SER A 157 25.99 2.58 -8.66
N ALA A 158 26.85 2.81 -7.68
CA ALA A 158 28.08 2.06 -7.50
C ALA A 158 28.38 1.87 -6.01
N SER A 159 28.72 0.65 -5.64
CA SER A 159 29.18 0.27 -4.31
C SER A 159 30.70 0.23 -4.26
N ASP A 160 31.29 0.76 -3.19
CA ASP A 160 32.70 0.59 -2.90
C ASP A 160 32.94 -0.79 -2.31
N THR A 161 33.62 -1.67 -3.05
CA THR A 161 33.92 -3.04 -2.59
C THR A 161 34.82 -3.09 -1.36
N ASN A 162 35.52 -2.00 -1.01
CA ASN A 162 36.37 -1.97 0.17
C ASN A 162 35.61 -1.63 1.45
N SER A 163 34.49 -0.92 1.36
CA SER A 163 33.72 -0.45 2.51
C SER A 163 32.25 -0.90 2.56
N GLY A 164 31.68 -1.33 1.44
CA GLY A 164 30.24 -1.61 1.28
C GLY A 164 29.39 -0.34 1.09
N MET A 165 29.99 0.85 1.15
CA MET A 165 29.29 2.13 0.98
C MET A 165 28.72 2.27 -0.43
N VAL A 166 27.57 2.93 -0.55
CA VAL A 166 26.84 3.09 -1.81
C VAL A 166 26.80 4.55 -2.22
N TYR A 167 27.02 4.79 -3.52
CA TYR A 167 26.96 6.11 -4.13
C TYR A 167 26.10 6.05 -5.38
N SER A 168 25.11 6.93 -5.45
CA SER A 168 24.13 6.90 -6.52
C SER A 168 23.88 8.29 -7.08
N LEU A 169 23.68 8.37 -8.40
CA LEU A 169 23.22 9.57 -9.09
C LEU A 169 21.86 9.30 -9.70
N TYR A 170 20.84 9.96 -9.17
CA TYR A 170 19.49 9.98 -9.73
C TYR A 170 19.40 11.16 -10.70
N ILE A 171 18.85 10.90 -11.88
CA ILE A 171 18.59 11.91 -12.90
C ILE A 171 17.14 11.82 -13.32
N ARG A 172 16.36 12.76 -12.81
CA ARG A 172 14.93 12.86 -13.06
C ARG A 172 14.66 13.95 -14.08
N GLN A 173 14.07 13.59 -15.21
CA GLN A 173 13.69 14.53 -16.25
C GLN A 173 12.21 14.87 -16.11
N HIS A 174 11.89 16.15 -16.02
CA HIS A 174 10.52 16.62 -15.86
C HIS A 174 9.91 17.10 -17.18
N ALA A 175 8.59 17.08 -17.24
CA ALA A 175 7.85 17.61 -18.37
C ALA A 175 8.17 19.11 -18.59
N PRO A 176 8.14 19.61 -19.84
CA PRO A 176 8.39 21.03 -20.13
C PRO A 176 7.31 21.97 -19.55
N TYR A 177 6.26 21.40 -18.97
CA TYR A 177 5.16 22.10 -18.32
C TYR A 177 5.31 22.19 -16.81
N PHE A 178 6.37 21.60 -16.23
CA PHE A 178 6.52 21.51 -14.79
C PHE A 178 6.54 22.89 -14.10
N THR A 179 5.73 23.04 -13.06
CA THR A 179 5.52 24.31 -12.35
C THR A 179 5.73 24.13 -10.86
N TYR A 180 6.27 25.16 -10.19
CA TYR A 180 6.20 25.31 -8.74
C TYR A 180 5.86 26.74 -8.38
N GLU A 181 5.32 26.91 -7.18
CA GLU A 181 4.99 28.21 -6.61
C GLU A 181 6.25 29.02 -6.34
N ASP A 182 7.23 28.41 -5.66
CA ASP A 182 8.53 29.00 -5.37
C ASP A 182 9.59 27.92 -5.04
N GLU A 183 10.83 28.37 -4.89
CA GLU A 183 12.00 27.53 -4.58
C GLU A 183 11.90 26.85 -3.21
N HIS A 184 11.30 27.50 -2.21
CA HIS A 184 11.18 26.95 -0.86
C HIS A 184 10.24 25.74 -0.88
N THR A 185 9.04 25.91 -1.42
CA THR A 185 8.04 24.85 -1.57
C THR A 185 8.57 23.68 -2.40
N PHE A 186 9.35 23.95 -3.46
CA PHE A 186 10.03 22.90 -4.22
C PHE A 186 10.92 22.04 -3.32
N TYR A 187 11.83 22.68 -2.59
CA TYR A 187 12.78 21.94 -1.77
C TYR A 187 12.15 21.26 -0.57
N THR A 188 11.06 21.80 0.00
CA THR A 188 10.29 21.12 1.05
C THR A 188 9.73 19.79 0.53
N ARG A 189 9.09 19.79 -0.65
CA ARG A 189 8.58 18.53 -1.24
C ARG A 189 9.68 17.55 -1.61
N VAL A 190 10.84 18.06 -2.05
CA VAL A 190 12.01 17.18 -2.29
C VAL A 190 12.53 16.59 -0.99
N GLU A 191 12.56 17.37 0.09
CA GLU A 191 12.97 16.90 1.42
C GLU A 191 12.04 15.80 1.92
N GLU A 192 10.73 16.00 1.85
CA GLU A 192 9.70 14.99 2.18
C GLU A 192 9.93 13.69 1.39
N PHE A 193 10.20 13.80 0.09
CA PHE A 193 10.51 12.65 -0.76
C PHE A 193 11.84 11.97 -0.37
N VAL A 194 12.89 12.73 -0.05
CA VAL A 194 14.20 12.16 0.31
C VAL A 194 14.16 11.50 1.70
N GLN A 195 13.34 12.01 2.60
CA GLN A 195 13.14 11.49 3.95
C GLN A 195 12.30 10.19 3.98
N ALA A 196 11.80 9.69 2.84
CA ALA A 196 10.77 8.64 2.69
C ALA A 196 10.78 7.39 3.61
N ASP A 197 11.86 7.11 4.33
CA ASP A 197 11.92 6.04 5.33
C ASP A 197 11.33 6.53 6.67
N GLU A 198 10.30 5.85 7.17
CA GLU A 198 9.72 6.16 8.48
C GLU A 198 10.80 6.12 9.59
N GLY A 199 10.88 7.20 10.38
CA GLY A 199 11.85 7.32 11.48
C GLY A 199 13.17 8.01 11.15
N ASP A 200 13.41 8.39 9.89
CA ASP A 200 14.56 9.20 9.52
C ASP A 200 14.53 10.59 10.18
N SER A 201 15.63 10.97 10.82
CA SER A 201 15.83 12.29 11.41
C SER A 201 16.82 13.11 10.59
N LEU A 202 16.42 14.33 10.18
CA LEU A 202 17.32 15.31 9.56
C LEU A 202 18.33 15.80 10.60
N ILE A 203 19.63 15.55 10.35
CA ILE A 203 20.72 15.97 11.25
C ILE A 203 21.56 17.12 10.69
N PHE A 204 21.46 17.37 9.38
CA PHE A 204 22.16 18.47 8.72
C PHE A 204 21.43 18.92 7.46
N GLU A 205 21.33 20.24 7.30
CA GLU A 205 20.86 20.89 6.07
C GLU A 205 21.86 21.98 5.68
N ASN A 206 22.19 22.07 4.39
CA ASN A 206 22.97 23.16 3.85
C ASN A 206 22.40 23.63 2.51
N SER A 207 22.44 24.94 2.30
CA SER A 207 22.01 25.59 1.07
C SER A 207 23.14 26.43 0.50
N PHE A 208 23.47 26.22 -0.78
CA PHE A 208 24.51 26.98 -1.47
C PHE A 208 24.19 27.11 -2.96
N HIS A 209 25.00 27.86 -3.70
CA HIS A 209 24.86 27.97 -5.15
C HIS A 209 25.98 27.22 -5.86
N TRP A 210 25.62 26.42 -6.85
CA TRP A 210 26.57 25.71 -7.70
C TRP A 210 26.28 26.02 -9.15
N MET A 211 27.27 26.54 -9.88
CA MET A 211 27.10 26.97 -11.28
C MET A 211 25.92 27.94 -11.50
N GLY A 212 25.58 28.73 -10.49
CA GLY A 212 24.53 29.74 -10.53
C GLY A 212 23.12 29.22 -10.23
N VAL A 213 22.95 27.93 -9.94
CA VAL A 213 21.68 27.36 -9.47
C VAL A 213 21.71 27.13 -7.96
N PRO A 214 20.57 27.28 -7.26
CA PRO A 214 20.46 26.90 -5.86
C PRO A 214 20.63 25.39 -5.74
N VAL A 215 21.31 24.94 -4.68
CA VAL A 215 21.54 23.54 -4.33
C VAL A 215 21.25 23.36 -2.86
N LYS A 216 20.51 22.31 -2.53
CA LYS A 216 20.33 21.84 -1.16
C LYS A 216 21.06 20.54 -0.91
N GLU A 217 21.54 20.39 0.31
CA GLU A 217 22.14 19.17 0.80
C GLU A 217 21.57 18.81 2.16
N PHE A 218 21.27 17.53 2.32
CA PHE A 218 20.66 16.96 3.51
C PHE A 218 21.50 15.79 4.02
N VAL A 219 21.52 15.57 5.33
CA VAL A 219 22.01 14.33 5.95
C VAL A 219 20.97 13.82 6.91
N TYR A 220 20.59 12.56 6.74
CA TYR A 220 19.62 11.86 7.58
C TYR A 220 20.27 10.73 8.36
N GLN A 221 19.62 10.39 9.46
CA GLN A 221 19.94 9.24 10.30
C GLN A 221 18.65 8.58 10.80
N SER A 222 18.56 7.26 10.67
CA SER A 222 17.53 6.44 11.33
C SER A 222 18.10 5.75 12.58
N PRO A 223 17.25 5.40 13.57
CA PRO A 223 17.61 4.38 14.57
C PRO A 223 17.75 2.96 13.99
N ALA A 224 17.13 2.66 12.83
CA ALA A 224 17.13 1.33 12.21
C ALA A 224 18.49 0.91 11.61
N TYR A 225 19.40 1.87 11.41
CA TYR A 225 20.70 1.64 10.80
C TYR A 225 21.82 2.54 11.36
N THR A 226 23.06 2.10 11.19
CA THR A 226 24.26 2.78 11.71
C THR A 226 24.95 3.73 10.72
N TYR A 227 24.62 3.63 9.43
CA TYR A 227 25.14 4.52 8.40
C TYR A 227 24.37 5.87 8.38
N LEU A 228 24.82 6.80 7.53
CA LEU A 228 24.16 8.07 7.25
C LEU A 228 23.78 8.14 5.77
N LYS A 229 22.63 8.74 5.49
CA LYS A 229 22.15 9.06 4.14
C LYS A 229 22.42 10.53 3.85
N ARG A 230 23.37 10.84 2.97
CA ARG A 230 23.65 12.21 2.50
C ARG A 230 23.13 12.39 1.09
N VAL A 231 22.35 13.44 0.87
CA VAL A 231 21.71 13.72 -0.42
C VAL A 231 21.99 15.15 -0.84
N ARG A 232 22.44 15.35 -2.08
CA ARG A 232 22.60 16.68 -2.69
C ARG A 232 21.70 16.81 -3.91
N VAL A 233 20.85 17.84 -3.89
CA VAL A 233 19.79 18.09 -4.87
C VAL A 233 20.18 19.28 -5.74
N ILE A 234 20.25 19.06 -7.06
CA ILE A 234 20.75 20.03 -8.04
C ILE A 234 19.75 20.16 -9.21
N PRO A 235 18.95 21.24 -9.26
CA PRO A 235 18.13 21.54 -10.43
C PRO A 235 19.00 22.05 -11.58
N TRP A 236 18.98 21.37 -12.73
CA TRP A 236 19.80 21.74 -13.89
C TRP A 236 19.08 21.46 -15.21
N GLY A 237 18.75 22.51 -15.96
CA GLY A 237 17.97 22.37 -17.18
C GLY A 237 16.57 21.86 -16.86
N ASP A 238 16.04 20.92 -17.64
CA ASP A 238 14.78 20.20 -17.40
C ASP A 238 14.94 18.97 -16.48
N LYS A 239 16.09 18.86 -15.78
CA LYS A 239 16.43 17.71 -14.96
C LYS A 239 16.71 18.09 -13.51
N LEU A 240 16.33 17.19 -12.61
CA LEU A 240 16.74 17.18 -11.22
C LEU A 240 17.81 16.09 -11.04
N TYR A 241 19.02 16.52 -10.66
CA TYR A 241 20.11 15.63 -10.31
C TYR A 241 20.12 15.46 -8.79
N MET A 242 20.09 14.23 -8.30
CA MET A 242 20.24 13.96 -6.87
C MET A 242 21.40 12.99 -6.66
N LEU A 243 22.42 13.43 -5.93
CA LEU A 243 23.53 12.59 -5.54
C LEU A 243 23.22 12.02 -4.16
N TRP A 244 23.25 10.70 -4.03
CA TRP A 244 22.98 9.98 -2.79
C TRP A 244 24.26 9.26 -2.37
N ALA A 245 24.56 9.33 -1.08
CA ALA A 245 25.66 8.59 -0.48
C ALA A 245 25.16 7.93 0.81
N ILE A 246 25.30 6.60 0.88
CA ILE A 246 24.95 5.77 2.02
C ILE A 246 26.26 5.28 2.61
N VAL A 247 26.68 5.97 3.65
CA VAL A 247 28.08 5.98 4.10
C VAL A 247 28.15 5.93 5.61
N SER A 248 29.24 5.38 6.14
CA SER A 248 29.44 5.38 7.59
C SER A 248 29.54 6.81 8.13
N ARG A 249 29.25 6.98 9.43
CA ARG A 249 29.40 8.28 10.11
C ARG A 249 30.78 8.91 9.94
N GLN A 250 31.83 8.11 9.85
CA GLN A 250 33.20 8.61 9.68
C GLN A 250 33.49 9.06 8.25
N ALA A 251 32.76 8.51 7.27
CA ALA A 251 32.97 8.77 5.85
C ALA A 251 32.09 9.90 5.29
N VAL A 252 30.98 10.25 5.96
CA VAL A 252 29.98 11.20 5.44
C VAL A 252 30.57 12.54 4.97
N ASN A 253 31.59 13.04 5.67
CA ASN A 253 32.31 14.29 5.36
C ASN A 253 33.80 14.04 5.08
N ALA A 254 34.19 12.80 4.75
CA ALA A 254 35.56 12.45 4.43
C ALA A 254 35.86 12.75 2.96
N GLY A 255 37.16 12.86 2.63
CA GLY A 255 37.67 13.17 1.29
C GLY A 255 36.97 12.39 0.16
N PRO A 256 36.88 11.04 0.22
CA PRO A 256 36.23 10.26 -0.84
C PRO A 256 34.76 10.63 -1.12
N THR A 257 33.96 10.82 -0.07
CA THR A 257 32.55 11.21 -0.20
C THR A 257 32.44 12.63 -0.72
N GLU A 258 33.25 13.56 -0.22
CA GLU A 258 33.32 14.93 -0.74
C GLU A 258 33.75 14.95 -2.22
N ASP A 259 34.71 14.09 -2.60
CA ASP A 259 35.18 13.95 -3.98
C ASP A 259 34.04 13.48 -4.89
N PHE A 260 33.23 12.51 -4.46
CA PHE A 260 32.01 12.11 -5.19
C PHE A 260 31.10 13.31 -5.43
N PHE A 261 30.69 14.02 -4.37
CA PHE A 261 29.79 15.15 -4.44
C PHE A 261 30.34 16.34 -5.25
N HIS A 262 31.66 16.51 -5.32
CA HIS A 262 32.32 17.54 -6.12
C HIS A 262 32.71 17.10 -7.54
N SER A 263 32.66 15.80 -7.82
CA SER A 263 33.09 15.25 -9.12
C SER A 263 32.07 15.39 -10.24
N LEU A 264 30.81 15.70 -9.92
CA LEU A 264 29.77 15.86 -10.93
C LEU A 264 30.12 17.04 -11.84
N GLN A 265 30.26 16.75 -13.13
CA GLN A 265 30.45 17.72 -14.19
C GLN A 265 29.29 17.58 -15.18
N LEU A 266 28.61 18.69 -15.45
CA LEU A 266 27.50 18.74 -16.41
C LEU A 266 27.94 19.44 -17.70
N ASP A 267 27.48 18.93 -18.83
CA ASP A 267 27.66 19.59 -20.11
C ASP A 267 26.86 20.91 -20.12
N ARG A 268 27.59 22.03 -20.12
CA ARG A 268 26.99 23.38 -20.13
C ARG A 268 26.26 23.68 -21.43
N THR A 269 26.60 23.01 -22.52
CA THR A 269 25.96 23.21 -23.83
C THR A 269 24.64 22.45 -23.95
N ALA A 270 24.42 21.44 -23.11
CA ALA A 270 23.17 20.69 -23.03
C ALA A 270 22.06 21.43 -22.26
N ASN A 271 22.37 22.59 -21.65
CA ASN A 271 21.43 23.34 -20.82
C ASN A 271 20.58 24.32 -21.62
N SER A 272 19.51 23.82 -22.26
CA SER A 272 18.50 24.68 -22.91
C SER A 272 17.18 24.77 -22.13
N GLY A 273 17.11 24.24 -20.91
CA GLY A 273 15.87 24.10 -20.13
C GLY A 273 15.84 24.93 -18.85
N GLN A 274 14.65 25.08 -18.28
CA GLN A 274 14.44 25.45 -16.89
C GLN A 274 13.66 24.31 -16.25
N LEU A 275 13.99 23.95 -15.01
CA LEU A 275 13.37 22.80 -14.35
C LEU A 275 11.90 23.11 -14.12
N PHE A 276 11.62 24.37 -13.78
CA PHE A 276 10.29 24.89 -13.56
C PHE A 276 10.04 26.08 -14.47
N VAL A 277 8.79 26.26 -14.87
CA VAL A 277 8.32 27.48 -15.51
C VAL A 277 7.15 28.07 -14.75
N ALA A 278 6.93 29.37 -14.92
CA ALA A 278 5.74 30.02 -14.38
C ALA A 278 4.48 29.33 -14.94
N ALA A 279 3.44 29.19 -14.11
CA ALA A 279 2.20 28.50 -14.50
C ALA A 279 1.59 29.01 -15.80
N LYS A 280 1.64 30.34 -16.03
CA LYS A 280 1.22 30.95 -17.29
C LYS A 280 2.00 30.41 -18.50
N VAL A 281 3.32 30.31 -18.39
CA VAL A 281 4.20 29.81 -19.45
C VAL A 281 3.97 28.31 -19.68
N ALA A 282 3.76 27.53 -18.61
CA ALA A 282 3.37 26.13 -18.73
C ALA A 282 2.09 25.96 -19.56
N LYS A 283 1.05 26.73 -19.24
CA LYS A 283 -0.24 26.71 -19.94
C LYS A 283 -0.11 27.14 -21.41
N GLU A 284 0.69 28.18 -21.69
CA GLU A 284 1.01 28.58 -23.07
C GLU A 284 1.72 27.46 -23.86
N ARG A 285 2.63 26.71 -23.22
CA ARG A 285 3.31 25.54 -23.82
C ARG A 285 2.35 24.39 -24.05
N MET A 286 1.50 24.06 -23.07
CA MET A 286 0.46 23.03 -23.21
C MET A 286 -0.43 23.34 -24.41
N MET A 287 -0.87 24.59 -24.55
CA MET A 287 -1.67 25.02 -25.70
C MET A 287 -0.92 24.86 -27.02
N ALA A 288 0.35 25.28 -27.07
CA ALA A 288 1.16 25.13 -28.26
C ALA A 288 1.29 23.64 -28.67
N ASP A 289 1.49 22.76 -27.70
CA ASP A 289 1.59 21.32 -27.95
C ASP A 289 0.23 20.69 -28.31
N ILE A 290 -0.90 21.18 -27.80
CA ILE A 290 -2.24 20.78 -28.31
C ILE A 290 -2.39 21.13 -29.80
N LEU A 291 -1.93 22.32 -30.21
CA LEU A 291 -2.14 22.85 -31.55
C LEU A 291 -1.12 22.32 -32.58
N GLN A 292 0.12 22.03 -32.19
CA GLN A 292 1.24 21.87 -33.13
C GLN A 292 2.11 20.62 -32.92
N ALA A 293 1.93 19.87 -31.83
CA ALA A 293 2.83 18.77 -31.51
C ALA A 293 2.73 17.56 -32.44
N ASP A 294 3.85 16.85 -32.60
CA ASP A 294 3.88 15.45 -33.06
C ASP A 294 3.29 14.49 -32.01
N SER A 295 3.22 13.20 -32.33
CA SER A 295 2.64 12.20 -31.42
C SER A 295 3.39 12.06 -30.10
N SER A 296 4.71 12.29 -30.06
CA SER A 296 5.52 12.09 -28.84
C SER A 296 5.28 13.18 -27.80
N ARG A 297 5.20 14.44 -28.23
CA ARG A 297 4.88 15.57 -27.34
C ARG A 297 3.44 15.55 -26.85
N ARG A 298 2.51 14.98 -27.63
CA ARG A 298 1.11 14.80 -27.19
C ARG A 298 0.97 13.75 -26.10
N LEU A 299 1.70 12.64 -26.20
CA LEU A 299 1.74 11.63 -25.13
C LEU A 299 2.28 12.28 -23.85
N LEU A 300 3.38 13.02 -23.97
CA LEU A 300 3.97 13.78 -22.86
C LEU A 300 2.97 14.72 -22.16
N LEU A 301 2.21 15.46 -22.96
CA LEU A 301 1.20 16.37 -22.45
C LEU A 301 0.07 15.61 -21.76
N ASN A 302 -0.40 14.51 -22.36
CA ASN A 302 -1.45 13.69 -21.76
C ASN A 302 -1.01 13.15 -20.39
N ASP A 303 0.21 12.63 -20.29
CA ASP A 303 0.72 12.05 -19.04
C ASP A 303 0.90 13.12 -17.98
N TYR A 304 1.38 14.31 -18.36
CA TYR A 304 1.44 15.47 -17.49
C TYR A 304 0.05 15.90 -16.99
N LEU A 305 -0.94 16.01 -17.87
CA LEU A 305 -2.27 16.48 -17.54
C LEU A 305 -3.05 15.52 -16.62
N ARG A 306 -2.75 14.21 -16.64
CA ARG A 306 -3.35 13.24 -15.71
C ARG A 306 -2.98 13.52 -14.25
N GLN A 307 -1.82 14.15 -14.03
CA GLN A 307 -1.26 14.44 -12.71
C GLN A 307 -1.36 15.92 -12.35
N TYR A 308 -1.88 16.76 -13.26
CA TYR A 308 -1.92 18.21 -13.04
C TYR A 308 -3.21 18.61 -12.32
N ASP A 309 -3.06 19.08 -11.08
CA ASP A 309 -4.13 19.54 -10.19
C ASP A 309 -4.18 21.08 -10.05
N GLY A 310 -3.22 21.81 -10.62
CA GLY A 310 -3.09 23.26 -10.50
C GLY A 310 -4.06 24.09 -11.37
N TRP A 311 -5.26 23.58 -11.67
CA TRP A 311 -6.27 24.34 -12.39
C TRP A 311 -6.99 25.32 -11.46
N THR A 312 -7.32 26.50 -11.96
CA THR A 312 -8.08 27.51 -11.20
C THR A 312 -9.20 28.11 -12.06
N ALA A 313 -10.16 28.79 -11.44
CA ALA A 313 -11.22 29.50 -12.17
C ALA A 313 -10.66 30.56 -13.17
N ALA A 314 -9.47 31.11 -12.91
CA ALA A 314 -8.81 32.05 -13.82
C ALA A 314 -8.35 31.39 -15.14
N ASP A 315 -8.27 30.06 -15.17
CA ASP A 315 -7.82 29.28 -16.32
C ASP A 315 -8.96 28.86 -17.26
N LEU A 316 -10.21 29.05 -16.86
CA LEU A 316 -11.38 28.64 -17.64
C LEU A 316 -11.38 29.14 -19.10
N PRO A 317 -11.05 30.41 -19.41
CA PRO A 317 -10.99 30.85 -20.81
C PRO A 317 -9.97 30.06 -21.64
N GLU A 318 -8.86 29.67 -21.03
CA GLU A 318 -7.81 28.90 -21.70
C GLU A 318 -8.19 27.42 -21.83
N LEU A 319 -8.78 26.83 -20.79
CA LEU A 319 -9.34 25.46 -20.83
C LEU A 319 -10.41 25.33 -21.91
N HIS A 320 -11.32 26.30 -22.03
CA HIS A 320 -12.33 26.33 -23.09
C HIS A 320 -11.67 26.32 -24.46
N ARG A 321 -10.67 27.18 -24.66
CA ARG A 321 -9.90 27.25 -25.91
C ARG A 321 -9.17 25.95 -26.22
N MET A 322 -8.58 25.31 -25.21
CA MET A 322 -7.85 24.03 -25.35
C MET A 322 -8.82 22.91 -25.77
N LEU A 323 -9.98 22.84 -25.13
CA LEU A 323 -11.00 21.83 -25.40
C LEU A 323 -11.55 21.96 -26.83
N GLU A 324 -11.90 23.19 -27.25
CA GLU A 324 -12.47 23.45 -28.56
C GLU A 324 -11.47 23.20 -29.71
N ALA A 325 -10.17 23.34 -29.44
CA ALA A 325 -9.12 23.08 -30.42
C ALA A 325 -9.02 21.59 -30.82
N ILE A 326 -9.47 20.67 -29.96
CA ILE A 326 -9.41 19.23 -30.22
C ILE A 326 -10.70 18.77 -30.91
N SER A 327 -10.61 18.47 -32.21
CA SER A 327 -11.72 17.96 -33.02
C SER A 327 -12.18 16.56 -32.58
N PRO A 328 -13.48 16.21 -32.73
CA PRO A 328 -13.98 14.85 -32.55
C PRO A 328 -13.27 13.78 -33.41
N GLN A 329 -12.67 14.19 -34.53
CA GLN A 329 -11.92 13.30 -35.43
C GLN A 329 -10.40 13.30 -35.15
N ALA A 330 -9.96 13.93 -34.07
CA ALA A 330 -8.54 13.97 -33.71
C ALA A 330 -8.03 12.57 -33.34
N PRO A 331 -6.72 12.28 -33.53
CA PRO A 331 -6.12 10.99 -33.17
C PRO A 331 -6.33 10.63 -31.69
N SER A 332 -6.27 9.33 -31.37
CA SER A 332 -6.50 8.79 -30.01
C SER A 332 -5.73 9.54 -28.90
N ALA A 333 -4.44 9.84 -29.11
CA ALA A 333 -3.65 10.60 -28.14
C ALA A 333 -4.24 11.99 -27.82
N MET A 334 -4.78 12.70 -28.82
CA MET A 334 -5.47 13.98 -28.58
C MET A 334 -6.82 13.80 -27.90
N GLN A 335 -7.53 12.70 -28.16
CA GLN A 335 -8.76 12.38 -27.43
C GLN A 335 -8.45 12.12 -25.95
N SER A 336 -7.34 11.45 -25.62
CA SER A 336 -6.90 11.27 -24.24
C SER A 336 -6.58 12.62 -23.57
N THR A 337 -5.85 13.52 -24.24
CA THR A 337 -5.66 14.90 -23.78
C THR A 337 -7.00 15.60 -23.55
N LYS A 338 -7.95 15.44 -24.48
CA LYS A 338 -9.29 16.02 -24.36
C LYS A 338 -10.03 15.53 -23.11
N LYS A 339 -9.94 14.25 -22.77
CA LYS A 339 -10.52 13.71 -21.53
C LYS A 339 -9.97 14.41 -20.29
N GLN A 340 -8.66 14.65 -20.23
CA GLN A 340 -8.05 15.36 -19.09
C GLN A 340 -8.55 16.81 -18.99
N LEU A 341 -8.69 17.51 -20.13
CA LEU A 341 -9.25 18.86 -20.16
C LEU A 341 -10.73 18.88 -19.74
N ILE A 342 -11.50 17.85 -20.11
CA ILE A 342 -12.90 17.71 -19.70
C ILE A 342 -12.99 17.51 -18.18
N ARG A 343 -12.15 16.65 -17.61
CA ARG A 343 -12.07 16.46 -16.15
C ARG A 343 -11.74 17.76 -15.43
N ALA A 344 -10.73 18.50 -15.90
CA ALA A 344 -10.40 19.82 -15.35
C ALA A 344 -11.60 20.79 -15.35
N LEU A 345 -12.42 20.77 -16.41
CA LEU A 345 -13.65 21.56 -16.50
C LEU A 345 -14.81 21.04 -15.64
N GLY A 346 -14.73 19.83 -15.11
CA GLY A 346 -15.63 19.37 -14.04
C GLY A 346 -15.24 19.97 -12.69
N GLU A 347 -13.95 20.13 -12.43
CA GLU A 347 -13.39 20.55 -11.13
C GLU A 347 -13.47 22.06 -10.86
N VAL A 348 -13.10 22.93 -11.84
CA VAL A 348 -12.98 24.40 -11.61
C VAL A 348 -14.08 25.25 -12.26
N TYR A 349 -15.12 24.62 -12.80
CA TYR A 349 -16.13 25.15 -13.73
C TYR A 349 -16.78 26.53 -13.45
N ASP A 350 -17.45 27.06 -14.47
CA ASP A 350 -18.43 28.15 -14.42
C ASP A 350 -19.66 27.86 -15.32
N GLU A 351 -20.64 28.78 -15.38
CA GLU A 351 -21.81 28.64 -16.27
C GLU A 351 -21.42 28.49 -17.75
N GLY A 352 -20.33 29.15 -18.17
CA GLY A 352 -19.79 29.02 -19.53
C GLY A 352 -19.27 27.61 -19.82
N SER A 353 -18.64 26.98 -18.83
CA SER A 353 -18.11 25.62 -18.88
C SER A 353 -19.23 24.60 -19.05
N THR A 354 -20.32 24.73 -18.29
CA THR A 354 -21.53 23.92 -18.47
C THR A 354 -22.03 23.97 -19.91
N ALA A 355 -22.24 25.17 -20.45
CA ALA A 355 -22.76 25.36 -21.80
C ALA A 355 -21.82 24.76 -22.87
N LEU A 356 -20.51 24.89 -22.66
CA LEU A 356 -19.49 24.30 -23.53
C LEU A 356 -19.51 22.77 -23.47
N LEU A 357 -19.57 22.16 -22.27
CA LEU A 357 -19.58 20.71 -22.12
C LEU A 357 -20.81 20.09 -22.80
N TRP A 358 -22.00 20.70 -22.65
CA TRP A 358 -23.20 20.26 -23.37
C TRP A 358 -23.08 20.43 -24.89
N LYS A 359 -22.53 21.56 -25.34
CA LYS A 359 -22.24 21.77 -26.77
C LYS A 359 -21.30 20.71 -27.32
N GLU A 360 -20.26 20.34 -26.56
CA GLU A 360 -19.34 19.27 -26.95
C GLU A 360 -20.02 17.91 -26.92
N TYR A 361 -20.89 17.63 -25.95
CA TYR A 361 -21.62 16.37 -25.83
C TYR A 361 -22.39 16.02 -27.10
N GLU A 362 -23.10 16.99 -27.67
CA GLU A 362 -23.89 16.83 -28.91
C GLU A 362 -23.03 16.63 -30.18
N ARG A 363 -21.70 16.86 -30.10
CA ARG A 363 -20.79 16.68 -31.25
C ARG A 363 -20.26 15.25 -31.39
N TYR A 364 -20.39 14.43 -30.36
CA TYR A 364 -19.85 13.06 -30.34
C TYR A 364 -20.94 12.02 -30.55
N ALA A 365 -20.61 10.96 -31.28
CA ALA A 365 -21.49 9.81 -31.43
C ALA A 365 -21.60 9.00 -30.12
N ASP A 366 -22.63 8.17 -30.03
CA ASP A 366 -23.06 7.56 -28.78
C ASP A 366 -22.06 6.60 -28.12
N THR A 367 -21.09 6.10 -28.88
CA THR A 367 -20.08 5.14 -28.42
C THR A 367 -18.72 5.77 -28.09
N SER A 368 -18.62 7.10 -28.09
CA SER A 368 -17.35 7.78 -27.80
C SER A 368 -17.09 7.84 -26.29
N HIS A 369 -15.95 7.31 -25.82
CA HIS A 369 -15.51 7.51 -24.44
C HIS A 369 -15.40 9.00 -24.02
N ILE A 370 -15.35 9.94 -24.98
CA ILE A 370 -15.42 11.38 -24.67
C ILE A 370 -16.79 11.78 -24.13
N ARG A 371 -17.89 11.20 -24.65
CA ARG A 371 -19.23 11.47 -24.14
C ARG A 371 -19.37 11.11 -22.66
N HIS A 372 -18.64 10.09 -22.22
CA HIS A 372 -18.66 9.64 -20.82
C HIS A 372 -17.95 10.65 -19.94
N SER A 373 -16.71 11.04 -20.31
CA SER A 373 -15.98 12.07 -19.58
C SER A 373 -16.76 13.38 -19.52
N LEU A 374 -17.51 13.75 -20.57
CA LEU A 374 -18.36 14.94 -20.57
C LEU A 374 -19.51 14.83 -19.56
N LEU A 375 -20.18 13.69 -19.47
CA LEU A 375 -21.23 13.45 -18.46
C LEU A 375 -20.67 13.46 -17.04
N VAL A 376 -19.50 12.84 -16.83
CA VAL A 376 -18.80 12.84 -15.54
C VAL A 376 -18.45 14.27 -15.13
N ALA A 377 -17.84 15.05 -16.04
CA ALA A 377 -17.48 16.43 -15.76
C ALA A 377 -18.71 17.29 -15.45
N LEU A 378 -19.82 17.11 -16.18
CA LEU A 378 -21.09 17.80 -15.89
C LEU A 378 -21.66 17.40 -14.52
N ALA A 379 -21.60 16.12 -14.14
CA ALA A 379 -22.05 15.64 -12.83
C ALA A 379 -21.20 16.24 -11.68
N GLN A 380 -19.89 16.33 -11.88
CA GLN A 380 -18.93 16.94 -10.94
C GLN A 380 -19.15 18.44 -10.71
N GLN A 381 -19.98 19.10 -11.52
CA GLN A 381 -20.36 20.50 -11.27
C GLN A 381 -21.38 20.63 -10.14
N HIS A 382 -21.98 19.54 -9.64
CA HIS A 382 -22.96 19.57 -8.54
C HIS A 382 -24.16 20.53 -8.76
N GLN A 383 -24.53 20.81 -10.02
CA GLN A 383 -25.65 21.71 -10.33
C GLN A 383 -26.98 20.95 -10.28
N ALA A 384 -27.79 21.25 -9.25
CA ALA A 384 -28.98 20.47 -8.92
C ALA A 384 -30.02 20.39 -10.06
N ASP A 385 -30.17 21.46 -10.82
CA ASP A 385 -31.10 21.59 -11.93
C ASP A 385 -30.70 20.78 -13.18
N GLN A 386 -29.44 20.36 -13.29
CA GLN A 386 -28.94 19.59 -14.43
C GLN A 386 -29.17 18.08 -14.31
N TRP A 387 -29.28 17.56 -13.10
CA TRP A 387 -29.36 16.12 -12.85
C TRP A 387 -30.48 15.40 -13.58
N PRO A 388 -31.73 15.92 -13.66
CA PRO A 388 -32.76 15.29 -14.46
C PRO A 388 -32.35 15.09 -15.92
N THR A 389 -31.67 16.08 -16.51
CA THR A 389 -31.15 15.99 -17.89
C THR A 389 -30.00 15.00 -18.00
N LEU A 390 -29.05 15.00 -17.06
CA LEU A 390 -27.94 14.04 -17.04
C LEU A 390 -28.44 12.59 -16.97
N LEU A 391 -29.36 12.30 -16.06
CA LEU A 391 -29.94 10.96 -15.88
C LEU A 391 -30.78 10.55 -17.10
N GLN A 392 -31.54 11.49 -17.68
CA GLN A 392 -32.28 11.24 -18.92
C GLN A 392 -31.33 10.86 -20.07
N ARG A 393 -30.20 11.56 -20.20
CA ARG A 393 -29.18 11.25 -21.22
C ARG A 393 -28.51 9.90 -20.98
N LEU A 394 -28.16 9.59 -19.74
CA LEU A 394 -27.62 8.29 -19.38
C LEU A 394 -28.59 7.15 -19.76
N TYR A 395 -29.90 7.35 -19.53
CA TYR A 395 -30.94 6.37 -19.84
C TYR A 395 -31.19 6.22 -21.34
N ALA A 396 -31.33 7.35 -22.06
CA ALA A 396 -31.68 7.36 -23.47
C ALA A 396 -30.53 6.81 -24.33
N ASP A 397 -29.31 7.20 -23.99
CA ASP A 397 -28.18 7.00 -24.87
C ASP A 397 -27.33 5.76 -24.51
N GLN A 398 -27.48 5.23 -23.29
CA GLN A 398 -26.79 4.04 -22.77
C GLN A 398 -25.29 3.96 -23.10
N PRO A 399 -24.51 4.96 -22.70
CA PRO A 399 -23.06 4.96 -22.92
C PRO A 399 -22.36 3.77 -22.27
N GLU A 400 -21.37 3.18 -22.95
CA GLU A 400 -20.52 2.10 -22.42
C GLU A 400 -19.43 2.66 -21.49
N MET A 401 -19.77 2.92 -20.24
CA MET A 401 -18.84 3.49 -19.26
C MET A 401 -17.93 2.43 -18.64
N ALA A 402 -16.65 2.78 -18.43
CA ALA A 402 -15.76 2.02 -17.56
C ALA A 402 -16.26 2.08 -16.11
N TRP A 403 -15.75 1.19 -15.26
CA TRP A 403 -16.18 1.14 -13.86
C TRP A 403 -15.89 2.46 -13.12
N GLU A 404 -14.70 2.99 -13.31
CA GLU A 404 -14.20 4.23 -12.73
C GLU A 404 -15.06 5.42 -13.15
N ASP A 405 -15.38 5.53 -14.45
CA ASP A 405 -16.22 6.60 -14.99
C ASP A 405 -17.64 6.59 -14.35
N LYS A 406 -18.21 5.41 -14.07
CA LYS A 406 -19.52 5.33 -13.41
C LYS A 406 -19.42 5.77 -11.96
N ASN A 407 -18.36 5.36 -11.28
CA ASN A 407 -18.13 5.75 -9.89
C ASN A 407 -18.00 7.27 -9.79
N ASP A 408 -17.19 7.88 -10.67
CA ASP A 408 -17.01 9.34 -10.74
C ASP A 408 -18.30 10.08 -11.12
N PHE A 409 -19.11 9.53 -12.04
CA PHE A 409 -20.40 10.12 -12.41
C PHE A 409 -21.39 10.16 -11.23
N PHE A 410 -21.45 9.08 -10.45
CA PHE A 410 -22.40 8.94 -9.34
C PHE A 410 -21.87 9.44 -8.00
N ALA A 411 -20.55 9.64 -7.83
CA ALA A 411 -19.94 10.12 -6.60
C ALA A 411 -20.58 11.41 -6.05
N PRO A 412 -20.91 12.43 -6.87
CA PRO A 412 -21.65 13.60 -6.41
C PRO A 412 -22.99 13.30 -5.72
N LEU A 413 -23.68 12.22 -6.09
CA LEU A 413 -24.93 11.79 -5.48
C LEU A 413 -24.72 10.99 -4.19
N LYS A 414 -23.59 10.26 -4.06
CA LYS A 414 -23.24 9.52 -2.84
C LYS A 414 -22.99 10.47 -1.66
N PHE A 415 -22.40 11.63 -1.95
CA PHE A 415 -22.03 12.62 -0.95
C PHE A 415 -22.93 13.88 -0.98
N ASP A 416 -24.16 13.75 -1.51
CA ASP A 416 -25.07 14.89 -1.69
C ASP A 416 -25.60 15.45 -0.35
N THR A 417 -25.00 16.53 0.13
CA THR A 417 -25.49 17.23 1.32
C THR A 417 -26.71 18.13 1.07
N THR A 418 -27.15 18.29 -0.18
CA THR A 418 -28.23 19.22 -0.55
C THR A 418 -29.63 18.62 -0.46
N GLY A 419 -29.73 17.29 -0.28
CA GLY A 419 -31.01 16.58 -0.17
C GLY A 419 -31.76 16.46 -1.51
N MET A 420 -31.08 16.67 -2.63
CA MET A 420 -31.67 16.64 -3.96
C MET A 420 -32.01 15.21 -4.39
N LEU A 421 -31.27 14.20 -3.92
CA LEU A 421 -31.43 12.79 -4.31
C LEU A 421 -32.90 12.30 -4.29
N ALA A 422 -33.67 12.67 -3.26
CA ALA A 422 -35.07 12.27 -3.14
C ALA A 422 -35.93 12.72 -4.35
N SER A 423 -35.65 13.91 -4.89
CA SER A 423 -36.35 14.44 -6.07
C SER A 423 -35.91 13.78 -7.38
N LEU A 424 -34.72 13.15 -7.39
CA LEU A 424 -34.16 12.47 -8.54
C LEU A 424 -34.56 11.00 -8.64
N LEU A 425 -35.14 10.41 -7.57
CA LEU A 425 -35.57 9.00 -7.58
C LEU A 425 -36.39 8.62 -8.82
N PRO A 426 -37.39 9.40 -9.30
CA PRO A 426 -38.13 9.05 -10.52
C PRO A 426 -37.26 8.89 -11.78
N HIS A 427 -36.10 9.54 -11.83
CA HIS A 427 -35.14 9.47 -12.94
C HIS A 427 -34.08 8.38 -12.72
N LEU A 428 -33.75 8.08 -11.46
CA LEU A 428 -32.77 7.03 -11.09
C LEU A 428 -33.35 5.62 -11.23
N MET A 429 -34.61 5.40 -10.85
CA MET A 429 -35.18 4.04 -10.82
C MET A 429 -35.18 3.34 -12.19
N PRO A 430 -35.49 4.02 -13.32
CA PRO A 430 -35.38 3.40 -14.64
C PRO A 430 -33.95 2.96 -15.00
N LEU A 431 -32.92 3.62 -14.44
CA LEU A 431 -31.53 3.25 -14.67
C LEU A 431 -31.13 2.00 -13.87
N MET A 432 -31.79 1.69 -12.76
CA MET A 432 -31.51 0.48 -11.97
C MET A 432 -31.90 -0.81 -12.69
N GLU A 433 -32.84 -0.75 -13.64
CA GLU A 433 -33.17 -1.88 -14.52
C GLU A 433 -32.07 -2.15 -15.57
N ARG A 434 -31.01 -1.32 -15.61
CA ARG A 434 -29.85 -1.51 -16.49
C ARG A 434 -28.71 -2.15 -15.69
N PRO A 435 -28.30 -3.40 -16.01
CA PRO A 435 -27.26 -4.11 -15.26
C PRO A 435 -25.96 -3.31 -15.09
N HIS A 436 -25.58 -2.54 -16.11
CA HIS A 436 -24.34 -1.76 -16.10
C HIS A 436 -24.32 -0.54 -15.16
N PHE A 437 -25.47 -0.07 -14.68
CA PHE A 437 -25.57 1.06 -13.73
C PHE A 437 -26.15 0.65 -12.38
N ALA A 438 -26.79 -0.52 -12.31
CA ALA A 438 -27.55 -0.94 -11.15
C ALA A 438 -26.68 -0.97 -9.88
N ARG A 439 -25.45 -1.47 -9.97
CA ARG A 439 -24.55 -1.60 -8.82
C ARG A 439 -24.24 -0.25 -8.18
N GLU A 440 -23.78 0.72 -8.97
CA GLU A 440 -23.45 2.07 -8.50
C GLU A 440 -24.68 2.78 -7.92
N LEU A 441 -25.86 2.53 -8.47
CA LEU A 441 -27.11 3.09 -7.95
C LEU A 441 -27.54 2.47 -6.62
N TYR A 442 -27.34 1.16 -6.41
CA TYR A 442 -27.59 0.54 -5.10
C TYR A 442 -26.69 1.14 -4.03
N GLU A 443 -25.40 1.31 -4.34
CA GLU A 443 -24.42 1.95 -3.46
C GLU A 443 -24.82 3.41 -3.14
N VAL A 444 -25.22 4.20 -4.14
CA VAL A 444 -25.74 5.58 -3.91
C VAL A 444 -26.94 5.60 -2.97
N LEU A 445 -27.92 4.71 -3.18
CA LEU A 445 -29.12 4.68 -2.35
C LEU A 445 -28.83 4.21 -0.92
N GLU A 446 -27.93 3.25 -0.77
CA GLU A 446 -27.51 2.71 0.52
C GLU A 446 -26.79 3.78 1.34
N HIS A 447 -25.75 4.42 0.79
CA HIS A 447 -25.01 5.50 1.45
C HIS A 447 -25.93 6.66 1.84
N ALA A 448 -26.91 6.99 0.98
CA ALA A 448 -27.86 8.05 1.27
C ALA A 448 -28.81 7.70 2.43
N LEU A 449 -29.19 6.43 2.60
CA LEU A 449 -29.99 6.00 3.75
C LEU A 449 -29.16 5.97 5.03
N GLU A 450 -27.93 5.45 4.95
CA GLU A 450 -27.00 5.38 6.09
C GLU A 450 -26.66 6.77 6.62
N SER A 451 -26.34 7.71 5.72
CA SER A 451 -26.06 9.12 6.05
C SER A 451 -27.31 9.97 6.33
N HIS A 452 -28.50 9.36 6.32
CA HIS A 452 -29.81 10.01 6.53
C HIS A 452 -30.20 11.10 5.52
N GLN A 453 -29.48 11.22 4.38
CA GLN A 453 -29.85 12.08 3.26
C GLN A 453 -31.15 11.63 2.58
N LEU A 454 -31.40 10.32 2.60
CA LEU A 454 -32.64 9.69 2.18
C LEU A 454 -33.32 9.03 3.37
N GLN A 455 -34.65 9.00 3.35
CA GLN A 455 -35.46 8.31 4.34
C GLN A 455 -36.10 7.08 3.68
N PRO A 456 -36.28 5.95 4.40
CA PRO A 456 -36.90 4.75 3.84
C PRO A 456 -38.26 5.02 3.17
N ALA A 457 -39.03 5.98 3.71
CA ALA A 457 -40.32 6.40 3.17
C ALA A 457 -40.24 6.95 1.73
N HIS A 458 -39.11 7.53 1.31
CA HIS A 458 -38.90 8.00 -0.06
C HIS A 458 -38.81 6.84 -1.06
N LEU A 459 -38.32 5.67 -0.63
CA LEU A 459 -38.19 4.47 -1.46
C LEU A 459 -39.43 3.57 -1.42
N GLN A 460 -40.40 3.86 -0.56
CA GLN A 460 -41.65 3.09 -0.42
C GLN A 460 -42.37 2.81 -1.77
N PRO A 461 -42.49 3.78 -2.71
CA PRO A 461 -43.15 3.52 -4.00
C PRO A 461 -42.38 2.55 -4.91
N TYR A 462 -41.09 2.35 -4.65
CA TYR A 462 -40.16 1.60 -5.50
C TYR A 462 -39.80 0.23 -4.93
N LEU A 463 -40.19 -0.09 -3.69
CA LEU A 463 -39.93 -1.39 -3.06
C LEU A 463 -40.33 -2.58 -3.95
N PRO A 464 -41.49 -2.61 -4.65
CA PRO A 464 -41.81 -3.74 -5.51
C PRO A 464 -40.79 -3.97 -6.64
N ALA A 465 -40.30 -2.89 -7.26
CA ALA A 465 -39.28 -2.98 -8.30
C ALA A 465 -37.93 -3.43 -7.74
N LEU A 466 -37.53 -2.87 -6.59
CA LEU A 466 -36.29 -3.23 -5.90
C LEU A 466 -36.28 -4.69 -5.45
N SER A 467 -37.41 -5.20 -4.94
CA SER A 467 -37.53 -6.61 -4.50
C SER A 467 -37.45 -7.57 -5.68
N ARG A 468 -38.10 -7.22 -6.80
CA ARG A 468 -38.01 -7.98 -8.04
C ARG A 468 -36.58 -8.04 -8.56
N GLU A 469 -35.86 -6.92 -8.58
CA GLU A 469 -34.46 -6.90 -9.04
C GLU A 469 -33.53 -7.70 -8.11
N LEU A 470 -33.73 -7.64 -6.80
CA LEU A 470 -33.02 -8.49 -5.84
C LEU A 470 -33.30 -9.98 -6.13
N SER A 471 -34.56 -10.35 -6.35
CA SER A 471 -34.94 -11.73 -6.69
C SER A 471 -34.27 -12.20 -7.98
N LEU A 472 -34.28 -11.39 -9.03
CA LEU A 472 -33.62 -11.72 -10.30
C LEU A 472 -32.10 -11.88 -10.14
N THR A 473 -31.49 -11.05 -9.29
CA THR A 473 -30.05 -11.13 -9.01
C THR A 473 -29.74 -12.41 -8.25
N ALA A 474 -30.51 -12.73 -7.20
CA ALA A 474 -30.37 -13.98 -6.45
C ALA A 474 -30.55 -15.22 -7.35
N ASP A 475 -31.55 -15.23 -8.24
CA ASP A 475 -31.81 -16.34 -9.16
C ASP A 475 -30.67 -16.51 -10.20
N SER A 476 -30.07 -15.39 -10.62
CA SER A 476 -28.95 -15.41 -11.57
C SER A 476 -27.69 -16.00 -10.93
N LEU A 477 -27.47 -15.72 -9.65
CA LEU A 477 -26.36 -16.30 -8.91
C LEU A 477 -26.52 -17.83 -8.83
N GLU A 478 -27.73 -18.38 -8.61
CA GLU A 478 -27.96 -19.85 -8.49
C GLU A 478 -27.60 -20.61 -9.78
N LEU A 479 -27.67 -19.93 -10.92
CA LEU A 479 -27.47 -20.52 -12.25
C LEU A 479 -26.05 -20.34 -12.80
N ALA A 480 -25.25 -19.44 -12.22
CA ALA A 480 -23.92 -19.09 -12.74
C ALA A 480 -22.86 -20.12 -12.30
N PRO A 481 -22.03 -20.65 -13.23
CA PRO A 481 -20.87 -21.44 -12.84
C PRO A 481 -19.87 -20.57 -12.06
N LEU A 482 -19.39 -21.10 -10.93
CA LEU A 482 -18.45 -20.46 -10.00
C LEU A 482 -17.09 -20.05 -10.63
N ASP A 483 -16.82 -20.42 -11.89
CA ASP A 483 -15.55 -20.10 -12.57
C ASP A 483 -15.55 -18.72 -13.24
N THR A 484 -16.70 -18.08 -13.41
CA THR A 484 -16.74 -16.73 -13.98
C THR A 484 -16.53 -15.73 -12.87
N ASN A 485 -15.35 -15.14 -12.86
CA ASN A 485 -14.89 -14.00 -12.05
C ASN A 485 -15.69 -12.71 -12.36
N ASP A 486 -17.01 -12.82 -12.59
CA ASP A 486 -17.90 -11.71 -12.93
C ASP A 486 -18.27 -10.95 -11.64
N TYR A 487 -17.24 -10.30 -11.08
CA TYR A 487 -17.29 -9.43 -9.92
C TYR A 487 -18.44 -8.41 -9.99
N ALA A 488 -18.93 -8.07 -11.19
CA ALA A 488 -20.04 -7.14 -11.33
C ALA A 488 -21.35 -7.69 -10.73
N TYR A 489 -21.67 -8.97 -10.92
CA TYR A 489 -22.89 -9.57 -10.36
C TYR A 489 -22.80 -9.79 -8.86
N LEU A 490 -21.65 -10.28 -8.37
CA LEU A 490 -21.42 -10.47 -6.93
C LEU A 490 -21.52 -9.13 -6.19
N ASN A 491 -20.83 -8.10 -6.70
CA ASN A 491 -20.90 -6.76 -6.11
C ASN A 491 -22.31 -6.15 -6.19
N ARG A 492 -23.07 -6.42 -7.26
CA ARG A 492 -24.47 -5.96 -7.35
C ARG A 492 -25.31 -6.57 -6.24
N PHE A 493 -25.22 -7.87 -6.02
CA PHE A 493 -25.97 -8.53 -4.95
C PHE A 493 -25.55 -8.05 -3.57
N TYR A 494 -24.25 -7.87 -3.34
CA TYR A 494 -23.72 -7.26 -2.12
C TYR A 494 -24.38 -5.91 -1.81
N TRP A 495 -24.33 -4.95 -2.73
CA TRP A 495 -24.92 -3.63 -2.51
C TRP A 495 -26.45 -3.65 -2.40
N GLN A 496 -27.12 -4.62 -3.02
CA GLN A 496 -28.54 -4.84 -2.78
C GLN A 496 -28.80 -5.29 -1.34
N CYS A 497 -28.02 -6.25 -0.82
CA CYS A 497 -28.11 -6.68 0.57
C CYS A 497 -27.86 -5.52 1.54
N GLU A 498 -26.82 -4.71 1.31
CA GLU A 498 -26.55 -3.52 2.12
C GLU A 498 -27.74 -2.54 2.08
N LEU A 499 -28.30 -2.23 0.90
CA LEU A 499 -29.49 -1.39 0.79
C LEU A 499 -30.68 -1.93 1.62
N TRP A 500 -30.93 -3.24 1.57
CA TRP A 500 -32.07 -3.88 2.25
C TRP A 500 -31.95 -3.91 3.78
N GLN A 501 -30.79 -3.58 4.34
CA GLN A 501 -30.63 -3.37 5.79
C GLN A 501 -31.41 -2.16 6.31
N HIS A 502 -31.71 -1.20 5.42
CA HIS A 502 -32.34 0.07 5.75
C HIS A 502 -33.81 0.15 5.30
N LEU A 503 -34.32 -0.88 4.63
CA LEU A 503 -35.64 -0.91 4.02
C LEU A 503 -36.51 -2.01 4.62
N PRO A 504 -37.83 -1.80 4.77
CA PRO A 504 -38.74 -2.82 5.26
C PRO A 504 -38.86 -3.97 4.26
N LEU A 505 -38.54 -5.19 4.69
CA LEU A 505 -38.69 -6.38 3.85
C LEU A 505 -40.15 -6.70 3.50
N ASN A 506 -40.37 -7.10 2.25
CA ASN A 506 -41.59 -7.78 1.80
C ASN A 506 -41.30 -9.26 1.50
N ALA A 507 -42.34 -10.04 1.21
CA ALA A 507 -42.21 -11.48 0.99
C ALA A 507 -41.23 -11.85 -0.14
N GLU A 508 -41.15 -11.04 -1.20
CA GLU A 508 -40.27 -11.29 -2.34
C GLU A 508 -38.80 -11.00 -1.97
N ALA A 509 -38.52 -9.86 -1.32
CA ALA A 509 -37.19 -9.54 -0.82
C ALA A 509 -36.71 -10.54 0.24
N THR A 510 -37.57 -10.92 1.19
CA THR A 510 -37.24 -11.95 2.17
C THR A 510 -36.86 -13.27 1.50
N ALA A 511 -37.64 -13.73 0.52
CA ALA A 511 -37.36 -14.97 -0.19
C ALA A 511 -36.04 -14.90 -0.98
N ALA A 512 -35.72 -13.76 -1.58
CA ALA A 512 -34.48 -13.55 -2.33
C ALA A 512 -33.25 -13.53 -1.41
N LEU A 513 -33.30 -12.78 -0.30
CA LEU A 513 -32.25 -12.80 0.72
C LEU A 513 -32.07 -14.19 1.30
N GLN A 514 -33.16 -14.94 1.51
CA GLN A 514 -33.09 -16.30 2.02
C GLN A 514 -32.31 -17.24 1.09
N ARG A 515 -32.48 -17.12 -0.24
CA ARG A 515 -31.69 -17.84 -1.25
C ARG A 515 -30.24 -17.40 -1.26
N GLY A 516 -29.98 -16.11 -1.04
CA GLY A 516 -28.64 -15.52 -0.95
C GLY A 516 -27.76 -16.02 0.21
N GLN A 517 -28.30 -16.85 1.11
CA GLN A 517 -27.56 -17.41 2.24
C GLN A 517 -26.75 -18.67 1.89
N SER A 518 -26.80 -19.18 0.65
CA SER A 518 -26.04 -20.36 0.24
C SER A 518 -25.46 -20.25 -1.18
N GLY A 519 -24.37 -20.99 -1.45
CA GLY A 519 -23.89 -21.33 -2.80
C GLY A 519 -22.82 -20.45 -3.45
N TYR A 520 -22.51 -19.24 -2.97
CA TYR A 520 -21.66 -18.28 -3.71
C TYR A 520 -20.29 -18.03 -3.06
N ALA A 521 -20.26 -17.10 -2.11
CA ALA A 521 -19.12 -16.63 -1.38
C ALA A 521 -19.62 -16.18 0.00
N GLU A 522 -18.85 -16.46 1.04
CA GLU A 522 -19.29 -16.31 2.43
C GLU A 522 -19.64 -14.85 2.78
N PHE A 523 -18.94 -13.88 2.20
CA PHE A 523 -19.25 -12.46 2.38
C PHE A 523 -20.65 -12.07 1.87
N LEU A 524 -21.15 -12.72 0.82
CA LEU A 524 -22.52 -12.50 0.33
C LEU A 524 -23.54 -13.15 1.26
N HIS A 525 -23.25 -14.34 1.80
CA HIS A 525 -24.10 -14.97 2.80
C HIS A 525 -24.23 -14.08 4.04
N PHE A 526 -23.10 -13.53 4.51
CA PHE A 526 -23.07 -12.61 5.63
C PHE A 526 -23.92 -11.36 5.35
N SER A 527 -23.76 -10.74 4.18
CA SER A 527 -24.52 -9.55 3.78
C SER A 527 -26.03 -9.82 3.74
N ALA A 528 -26.45 -10.98 3.21
CA ALA A 528 -27.84 -11.39 3.19
C ALA A 528 -28.41 -11.65 4.61
N ILE A 529 -27.63 -12.33 5.46
CA ILE A 529 -27.97 -12.58 6.87
C ILE A 529 -28.10 -11.27 7.64
N LYS A 530 -27.19 -10.32 7.42
CA LYS A 530 -27.21 -8.98 8.01
C LYS A 530 -28.49 -8.23 7.67
N ALA A 531 -28.92 -8.26 6.42
CA ALA A 531 -30.18 -7.68 5.97
C ALA A 531 -31.42 -8.34 6.62
N LEU A 532 -31.43 -9.67 6.73
CA LEU A 532 -32.52 -10.41 7.39
C LEU A 532 -32.62 -10.07 8.88
N LEU A 533 -31.50 -10.11 9.61
CA LEU A 533 -31.43 -9.85 11.04
C LEU A 533 -31.85 -8.41 11.41
N LYS A 534 -31.35 -7.40 10.68
CA LYS A 534 -31.75 -5.99 10.88
C LYS A 534 -33.26 -5.77 10.67
N ASN A 535 -33.90 -6.63 9.90
CA ASN A 535 -35.36 -6.62 9.67
C ASN A 535 -36.14 -7.59 10.60
N GLY A 536 -35.48 -8.18 11.60
CA GLY A 536 -36.12 -9.10 12.54
C GLY A 536 -36.55 -10.43 11.93
N VAL A 537 -35.99 -10.81 10.77
CA VAL A 537 -36.24 -12.11 10.12
C VAL A 537 -35.16 -13.09 10.54
N THR A 538 -35.57 -14.28 10.99
CA THR A 538 -34.65 -15.35 11.36
C THR A 538 -33.93 -15.91 10.13
N PRO A 539 -32.58 -15.92 10.11
CA PRO A 539 -31.77 -16.54 9.05
C PRO A 539 -31.96 -18.05 8.93
N ASP A 540 -31.46 -18.64 7.84
CA ASP A 540 -31.31 -20.09 7.72
C ASP A 540 -30.30 -20.59 8.75
N SER A 541 -30.67 -21.59 9.55
CA SER A 541 -29.83 -22.06 10.66
C SER A 541 -28.52 -22.68 10.19
N THR A 542 -28.49 -23.28 9.00
CA THR A 542 -27.29 -23.94 8.47
C THR A 542 -26.29 -22.89 8.03
N ALA A 543 -26.72 -21.97 7.15
CA ALA A 543 -25.87 -20.87 6.68
C ALA A 543 -25.34 -20.01 7.82
N PHE A 544 -26.21 -19.68 8.79
CA PHE A 544 -25.84 -18.92 9.98
C PHE A 544 -24.80 -19.65 10.84
N SER A 545 -24.96 -20.97 11.03
CA SER A 545 -23.99 -21.76 11.80
C SER A 545 -22.65 -21.88 11.08
N THR A 546 -22.65 -22.01 9.75
CA THR A 546 -21.43 -22.03 8.93
C THR A 546 -20.65 -20.72 9.06
N LEU A 547 -21.30 -19.55 8.97
CA LEU A 547 -20.62 -18.28 9.20
C LEU A 547 -20.12 -18.09 10.64
N ALA A 548 -20.84 -18.63 11.62
CA ALA A 548 -20.37 -18.59 13.01
C ALA A 548 -19.21 -19.56 13.28
N GLU A 549 -19.06 -20.61 12.46
CA GLU A 549 -17.94 -21.56 12.50
C GLU A 549 -16.64 -20.91 12.01
N ASP A 550 -16.72 -20.09 10.97
CA ASP A 550 -15.61 -19.28 10.46
C ASP A 550 -15.25 -18.14 11.43
N GLY A 551 -13.98 -17.94 11.80
CA GLY A 551 -13.65 -16.93 12.80
C GLY A 551 -13.67 -15.49 12.29
N TYR A 552 -13.37 -15.25 11.01
CA TYR A 552 -13.52 -13.91 10.41
C TYR A 552 -14.98 -13.48 10.50
N PHE A 553 -15.91 -14.29 9.98
CA PHE A 553 -17.34 -13.97 10.03
C PHE A 553 -17.96 -14.10 11.42
N ARG A 554 -17.40 -14.92 12.32
CA ARG A 554 -17.89 -15.01 13.71
C ARG A 554 -17.76 -13.68 14.46
N LYS A 555 -16.66 -12.93 14.27
CA LYS A 555 -16.52 -11.59 14.86
C LYS A 555 -17.58 -10.65 14.31
N GLU A 556 -17.69 -10.57 12.98
CA GLU A 556 -18.64 -9.70 12.29
C GLU A 556 -20.10 -10.01 12.71
N LEU A 557 -20.43 -11.31 12.84
CA LEU A 557 -21.73 -11.76 13.31
C LEU A 557 -21.98 -11.40 14.77
N PHE A 558 -20.99 -11.55 15.65
CA PHE A 558 -21.10 -11.14 17.04
C PHE A 558 -21.38 -9.63 17.16
N GLU A 559 -20.61 -8.79 16.47
CA GLU A 559 -20.75 -7.32 16.52
C GLU A 559 -22.11 -6.86 15.99
N LEU A 560 -22.58 -7.50 14.92
CA LEU A 560 -23.93 -7.30 14.41
C LEU A 560 -25.00 -7.68 15.44
N LEU A 561 -24.93 -8.89 16.02
CA LEU A 561 -25.92 -9.38 16.97
C LEU A 561 -25.92 -8.55 18.26
N ASP A 562 -24.77 -8.11 18.72
CA ASP A 562 -24.62 -7.23 19.88
C ASP A 562 -25.28 -5.87 19.63
N THR A 563 -25.07 -5.29 18.43
CA THR A 563 -25.77 -4.07 18.00
C THR A 563 -27.30 -4.22 17.93
N LEU A 564 -27.79 -5.45 17.74
CA LEU A 564 -29.21 -5.79 17.66
C LEU A 564 -29.81 -6.31 18.99
N ASP A 565 -29.04 -6.32 20.08
CA ASP A 565 -29.42 -6.94 21.37
C ASP A 565 -29.84 -8.43 21.21
N GLN A 566 -29.14 -9.16 20.34
CA GLN A 566 -29.47 -10.52 19.90
C GLN A 566 -28.31 -11.52 20.00
N ILE A 567 -27.30 -11.26 20.85
CA ILE A 567 -26.15 -12.16 21.07
C ILE A 567 -26.56 -13.62 21.36
N GLN A 568 -27.72 -13.83 21.98
CA GLN A 568 -28.27 -15.16 22.27
C GLN A 568 -28.50 -16.03 21.02
N LEU A 569 -28.55 -15.43 19.83
CA LEU A 569 -28.69 -16.15 18.56
C LEU A 569 -27.38 -16.82 18.12
N LEU A 570 -26.23 -16.34 18.58
CA LEU A 570 -24.93 -16.94 18.28
C LEU A 570 -24.94 -18.42 18.69
N PRO A 571 -24.40 -19.38 17.92
CA PRO A 571 -24.43 -20.78 18.33
C PRO A 571 -23.75 -21.00 19.68
N GLN A 572 -24.31 -21.88 20.51
CA GLN A 572 -23.84 -22.13 21.89
C GLN A 572 -22.32 -22.38 22.01
N PRO A 573 -21.65 -23.12 21.10
CA PRO A 573 -20.20 -23.30 21.15
C PRO A 573 -19.38 -22.00 21.07
N TYR A 574 -19.96 -20.94 20.53
CA TYR A 574 -19.31 -19.64 20.31
C TYR A 574 -19.75 -18.57 21.30
N GLN A 575 -20.72 -18.85 22.18
CA GLN A 575 -21.15 -17.93 23.25
C GLN A 575 -20.18 -17.92 24.45
N ASN A 576 -18.88 -17.81 24.19
CA ASN A 576 -17.86 -17.70 25.22
C ASN A 576 -16.67 -16.86 24.75
N GLN A 577 -15.99 -16.24 25.70
CA GLN A 577 -14.87 -15.33 25.43
C GLN A 577 -13.72 -15.98 24.65
N GLN A 578 -13.44 -17.26 24.84
CA GLN A 578 -12.34 -17.93 24.12
C GLN A 578 -12.64 -18.05 22.62
N ALA A 579 -13.89 -18.36 22.27
CA ALA A 579 -14.32 -18.40 20.87
C ALA A 579 -14.30 -17.01 20.21
N MET A 580 -14.65 -15.97 20.95
CA MET A 580 -14.58 -14.58 20.49
C MET A 580 -13.13 -14.12 20.34
N ALA A 581 -12.28 -14.37 21.34
CA ALA A 581 -10.88 -13.99 21.28
C ALA A 581 -10.15 -14.65 20.10
N GLN A 582 -10.51 -15.89 19.76
CA GLN A 582 -10.03 -16.52 18.54
C GLN A 582 -10.50 -15.78 17.28
N ALA A 583 -11.80 -15.50 17.16
CA ALA A 583 -12.36 -14.79 16.00
C ALA A 583 -11.77 -13.39 15.80
N TYR A 584 -11.61 -12.62 16.88
CA TYR A 584 -10.96 -11.32 16.86
C TYR A 584 -9.51 -11.40 16.36
N LEU A 585 -8.78 -12.46 16.72
CA LEU A 585 -7.40 -12.67 16.28
C LEU A 585 -7.32 -13.14 14.82
N GLU A 586 -8.21 -14.02 14.37
CA GLU A 586 -8.31 -14.43 12.96
C GLU A 586 -8.62 -13.22 12.06
N HIS A 587 -9.57 -12.38 12.47
CA HIS A 587 -9.89 -11.14 11.77
C HIS A 587 -8.70 -10.17 11.70
N ALA A 588 -7.98 -9.98 12.81
CA ALA A 588 -6.79 -9.13 12.81
C ALA A 588 -5.70 -9.67 11.87
N GLY A 589 -5.48 -10.99 11.84
CA GLY A 589 -4.53 -11.61 10.90
C GLY A 589 -4.88 -11.32 9.43
N TYR A 590 -6.17 -11.38 9.09
CA TYR A 590 -6.65 -11.04 7.75
C TYR A 590 -6.44 -9.55 7.41
N GLU A 591 -6.71 -8.63 8.34
CA GLU A 591 -6.55 -7.19 8.10
C GLU A 591 -5.08 -6.76 7.91
N TYR A 592 -4.13 -7.41 8.59
CA TYR A 592 -2.71 -7.04 8.49
C TYR A 592 -2.05 -7.57 7.22
N ASP A 593 -2.32 -8.82 6.83
CA ASP A 593 -1.52 -9.51 5.81
C ASP A 593 -2.36 -10.23 4.75
N GLU A 594 -3.69 -10.08 4.75
CA GLU A 594 -4.64 -10.77 3.86
C GLU A 594 -4.51 -12.32 3.93
N ILE A 595 -3.96 -12.86 5.02
CA ILE A 595 -3.72 -14.31 5.20
C ILE A 595 -4.37 -14.79 6.50
N GLU A 596 -5.32 -15.71 6.35
CA GLU A 596 -5.93 -16.42 7.47
C GLU A 596 -5.03 -17.56 7.97
N PRO A 597 -4.94 -17.80 9.29
CA PRO A 597 -4.25 -18.97 9.81
C PRO A 597 -5.00 -20.24 9.44
N ASP A 598 -4.30 -21.23 8.88
CA ASP A 598 -4.88 -22.55 8.57
C ASP A 598 -5.35 -23.32 9.82
N THR A 599 -4.75 -23.01 10.97
CA THR A 599 -5.13 -23.61 12.24
C THR A 599 -4.78 -22.72 13.42
N MET A 600 -5.56 -22.78 14.49
CA MET A 600 -5.25 -22.09 15.74
C MET A 600 -5.34 -23.02 16.94
N VAL A 601 -4.37 -22.90 17.83
CA VAL A 601 -4.28 -23.68 19.07
C VAL A 601 -4.27 -22.74 20.25
N PHE A 602 -5.30 -22.81 21.08
CA PHE A 602 -5.34 -22.10 22.36
C PHE A 602 -4.19 -22.56 23.27
N VAL A 603 -3.44 -21.60 23.80
CA VAL A 603 -2.31 -21.84 24.70
C VAL A 603 -2.74 -21.65 26.14
N GLU A 604 -3.15 -20.44 26.49
CA GLU A 604 -3.59 -20.09 27.85
C GLU A 604 -4.40 -18.80 27.86
N LYS A 605 -5.06 -18.54 29.00
CA LYS A 605 -5.71 -17.26 29.29
C LYS A 605 -5.12 -16.65 30.54
N ARG A 606 -4.98 -15.33 30.59
CA ARG A 606 -4.42 -14.62 31.75
C ARG A 606 -5.17 -13.36 32.07
N THR A 607 -5.31 -13.09 33.37
CA THR A 607 -5.75 -11.79 33.84
C THR A 607 -4.56 -10.84 33.87
N ILE A 608 -4.71 -9.68 33.25
CA ILE A 608 -3.69 -8.64 33.21
C ILE A 608 -4.32 -7.27 33.47
N GLU A 609 -3.48 -6.32 33.87
CA GLU A 609 -3.83 -4.90 33.97
C GLU A 609 -3.05 -4.11 32.92
N ILE A 610 -3.77 -3.32 32.12
CA ILE A 610 -3.23 -2.42 31.09
C ILE A 610 -4.02 -1.12 31.12
N ASN A 611 -3.32 0.02 31.13
CA ASN A 611 -3.92 1.35 31.10
C ASN A 611 -5.04 1.53 32.14
N GLY A 612 -4.87 0.95 33.34
CA GLY A 612 -5.83 0.99 34.44
C GLY A 612 -7.05 0.06 34.28
N HIS A 613 -7.12 -0.73 33.21
CA HIS A 613 -8.16 -1.73 32.99
C HIS A 613 -7.64 -3.12 33.34
N THR A 614 -8.35 -3.83 34.22
CA THR A 614 -8.10 -5.25 34.51
C THR A 614 -9.02 -6.11 33.66
N GLY A 615 -8.45 -7.04 32.90
CA GLY A 615 -9.23 -7.97 32.09
C GLY A 615 -8.44 -9.21 31.69
N ILE A 616 -8.98 -9.99 30.75
CA ILE A 616 -8.48 -11.29 30.33
C ILE A 616 -7.89 -11.16 28.93
N ILE A 617 -6.68 -11.66 28.74
CA ILE A 617 -6.09 -11.95 27.43
C ILE A 617 -6.11 -13.45 27.16
N TYR A 618 -6.20 -13.80 25.88
CA TYR A 618 -6.12 -15.15 25.36
C TYR A 618 -4.92 -15.26 24.43
N LEU A 619 -4.15 -16.31 24.61
CA LEU A 619 -2.95 -16.60 23.84
C LEU A 619 -3.21 -17.80 22.93
N TYR A 620 -2.76 -17.69 21.69
CA TYR A 620 -2.90 -18.71 20.66
C TYR A 620 -1.56 -18.98 19.96
N LYS A 621 -1.44 -20.18 19.41
CA LYS A 621 -0.54 -20.44 18.29
C LYS A 621 -1.36 -20.43 17.00
N MET A 622 -0.92 -19.67 16.02
CA MET A 622 -1.49 -19.50 14.68
C MET A 622 -0.60 -20.28 13.71
N GLY A 623 -1.14 -21.33 13.11
CA GLY A 623 -0.43 -22.22 12.21
C GLY A 623 -0.71 -21.87 10.75
N TYR A 624 0.34 -21.72 9.95
CA TYR A 624 0.26 -21.47 8.51
C TYR A 624 0.99 -22.58 7.76
N PHE A 625 0.32 -23.19 6.80
CA PHE A 625 0.88 -24.21 5.92
C PHE A 625 1.91 -23.58 4.98
N VAL A 626 3.07 -24.22 4.91
CA VAL A 626 4.13 -23.85 3.97
C VAL A 626 4.24 -24.98 2.95
N GLU A 627 3.97 -24.67 1.69
CA GLU A 627 4.24 -25.61 0.59
C GLU A 627 5.76 -25.69 0.36
N ALA A 628 6.33 -26.89 0.50
CA ALA A 628 7.72 -27.12 0.13
C ALA A 628 7.85 -27.21 -1.40
N GLU A 629 8.72 -26.39 -2.00
CA GLU A 629 8.93 -26.28 -3.46
C GLU A 629 9.43 -27.57 -4.14
N GLU A 630 9.87 -28.58 -3.39
CA GLU A 630 10.37 -29.83 -3.99
C GLU A 630 9.32 -30.93 -4.07
N ALA A 631 9.23 -31.52 -5.27
CA ALA A 631 8.27 -32.53 -5.71
C ALA A 631 8.11 -33.73 -4.74
N GLY A 632 7.23 -33.59 -3.74
CA GLY A 632 6.94 -34.68 -2.79
C GLY A 632 6.25 -34.27 -1.50
N LYS A 633 5.19 -33.45 -1.57
CA LYS A 633 4.17 -33.16 -0.52
C LYS A 633 4.54 -33.52 0.92
N THR A 634 5.36 -32.70 1.57
CA THR A 634 5.29 -32.56 3.04
C THR A 634 4.82 -31.15 3.34
N VAL A 635 3.58 -31.03 3.80
CA VAL A 635 3.03 -29.76 4.28
C VAL A 635 3.54 -29.57 5.71
N SER A 636 4.41 -28.60 5.94
CA SER A 636 4.81 -28.19 7.29
C SER A 636 3.95 -27.02 7.76
N ILE A 637 3.66 -26.95 9.05
CA ILE A 637 2.98 -25.82 9.67
C ILE A 637 4.03 -24.98 10.40
N ASN A 638 4.17 -23.71 10.02
CA ASN A 638 4.86 -22.73 10.85
C ASN A 638 3.88 -22.18 11.88
N TRP A 639 4.27 -22.20 13.15
CA TRP A 639 3.46 -21.65 14.23
C TRP A 639 3.92 -20.25 14.57
N TYR A 640 2.99 -19.33 14.77
CA TYR A 640 3.23 -17.96 15.20
C TYR A 640 2.37 -17.67 16.43
N PRO A 641 2.82 -16.87 17.39
CA PRO A 641 2.01 -16.45 18.51
C PRO A 641 0.98 -15.41 18.08
N GLY A 642 -0.20 -15.51 18.69
CA GLY A 642 -1.18 -14.45 18.63
C GLY A 642 -1.78 -14.19 20.00
N LEU A 643 -2.13 -12.93 20.23
CA LEU A 643 -2.80 -12.47 21.44
C LEU A 643 -4.12 -11.79 21.06
N SER A 644 -5.17 -12.10 21.81
CA SER A 644 -6.43 -11.34 21.75
C SER A 644 -6.92 -10.99 23.15
N GLY A 645 -7.30 -9.73 23.33
CA GLY A 645 -7.84 -9.16 24.56
C GLY A 645 -8.18 -7.70 24.33
N LEU A 646 -8.43 -6.88 25.34
CA LEU A 646 -8.61 -7.23 26.75
C LEU A 646 -10.09 -7.52 27.02
N PHE A 647 -10.47 -8.76 27.34
CA PHE A 647 -11.87 -9.11 27.65
C PHE A 647 -12.23 -8.83 29.11
N PRO A 648 -13.49 -8.54 29.46
CA PRO A 648 -13.89 -8.27 30.83
C PRO A 648 -13.81 -9.53 31.71
N SER A 649 -13.49 -9.36 33.00
CA SER A 649 -13.33 -10.50 33.93
C SER A 649 -14.64 -11.21 34.30
N ASP A 650 -15.79 -10.61 33.98
CA ASP A 650 -17.13 -11.12 34.29
C ASP A 650 -17.68 -12.11 33.25
N GLY A 651 -16.92 -12.39 32.18
CA GLY A 651 -17.33 -13.28 31.10
C GLY A 651 -18.02 -12.59 29.93
N GLY A 652 -18.14 -11.25 29.92
CA GLY A 652 -18.66 -10.49 28.79
C GLY A 652 -17.91 -10.77 27.48
N LEU A 653 -18.65 -10.95 26.39
CA LEU A 653 -18.08 -11.37 25.10
C LEU A 653 -17.39 -10.24 24.33
N ARG A 654 -17.76 -8.98 24.59
CA ARG A 654 -17.16 -7.82 23.96
C ARG A 654 -15.83 -7.48 24.64
N PRO A 655 -14.73 -7.24 23.89
CA PRO A 655 -13.49 -6.78 24.48
C PRO A 655 -13.65 -5.35 25.06
N LEU A 656 -13.00 -5.07 26.19
CA LEU A 656 -12.88 -3.74 26.79
C LEU A 656 -12.06 -2.79 25.91
N GLN A 657 -11.07 -3.35 25.22
CA GLN A 657 -10.18 -2.70 24.26
C GLN A 657 -9.87 -3.73 23.18
N ASN A 658 -9.88 -3.36 21.90
CA ASN A 658 -9.54 -4.26 20.80
C ASN A 658 -8.00 -4.39 20.70
N LEU A 659 -7.42 -5.26 21.52
CA LEU A 659 -6.00 -5.58 21.55
C LEU A 659 -5.77 -6.95 20.92
N CYS A 660 -5.69 -6.96 19.59
CA CYS A 660 -5.40 -8.16 18.81
C CYS A 660 -4.05 -8.00 18.13
N TRP A 661 -3.17 -8.97 18.33
CA TRP A 661 -1.81 -8.91 17.79
C TRP A 661 -1.37 -10.29 17.29
N PRO A 662 -1.47 -10.54 15.96
CA PRO A 662 -0.67 -11.58 15.34
C PRO A 662 0.81 -11.14 15.39
N TYR A 663 1.71 -12.06 15.72
CA TYR A 663 3.13 -11.76 15.79
C TYR A 663 3.94 -12.68 14.89
N TRP A 664 4.71 -12.10 13.97
CA TRP A 664 5.31 -12.82 12.85
C TRP A 664 6.72 -13.38 13.12
N GLU A 665 7.03 -13.70 14.38
CA GLU A 665 8.16 -14.58 14.70
C GLU A 665 7.66 -15.94 15.12
N LYS A 666 8.38 -17.01 14.75
CA LYS A 666 7.88 -18.36 14.98
C LYS A 666 7.76 -18.64 16.48
N TRP A 667 6.68 -19.32 16.85
CA TRP A 667 6.42 -19.74 18.23
C TRP A 667 7.58 -20.54 18.81
N GLU A 668 8.24 -21.37 18.00
CA GLU A 668 9.39 -22.19 18.41
C GLU A 668 10.63 -21.37 18.79
N GLU A 669 10.72 -20.13 18.30
CA GLU A 669 11.82 -19.20 18.60
C GLU A 669 11.56 -18.42 19.90
N MET A 670 10.35 -18.51 20.45
CA MET A 670 10.01 -17.87 21.70
C MET A 670 10.42 -18.67 22.94
N GLU A 671 11.05 -17.98 23.90
CA GLU A 671 11.44 -18.59 25.18
C GLU A 671 10.23 -19.08 26.00
N SER A 672 9.13 -18.32 25.99
CA SER A 672 7.89 -18.67 26.69
C SER A 672 6.74 -17.74 26.29
N SER A 673 5.50 -18.12 26.61
CA SER A 673 4.34 -17.23 26.54
C SER A 673 4.46 -15.99 27.44
N GLN A 674 5.24 -16.07 28.53
CA GLN A 674 5.53 -14.92 29.39
C GLN A 674 6.42 -13.89 28.67
N ALA A 675 7.38 -14.36 27.87
CA ALA A 675 8.24 -13.49 27.06
C ALA A 675 7.41 -12.79 25.98
N PHE A 676 6.50 -13.51 25.32
CA PHE A 676 5.58 -12.92 24.35
C PHE A 676 4.69 -11.83 24.96
N ILE A 677 4.09 -12.09 26.13
CA ILE A 677 3.28 -11.06 26.82
C ILE A 677 4.13 -9.85 27.20
N ALA A 678 5.37 -10.05 27.63
CA ALA A 678 6.27 -8.95 27.99
C ALA A 678 6.61 -8.09 26.76
N LEU A 679 6.95 -8.73 25.64
CA LEU A 679 7.20 -8.07 24.37
C LEU A 679 5.97 -7.28 23.89
N TRP A 680 4.80 -7.89 23.93
CA TRP A 680 3.55 -7.22 23.56
C TRP A 680 3.28 -5.99 24.42
N LYS A 681 3.49 -6.10 25.74
CA LYS A 681 3.33 -4.95 26.65
C LYS A 681 4.31 -3.81 26.34
N GLU A 682 5.54 -4.16 25.97
CA GLU A 682 6.54 -3.17 25.56
C GLU A 682 6.10 -2.45 24.29
N LYS A 683 5.64 -3.18 23.28
CA LYS A 683 5.14 -2.59 22.03
C LYS A 683 3.93 -1.68 22.23
N MET A 684 2.95 -2.11 23.02
CA MET A 684 1.79 -1.28 23.37
C MET A 684 2.16 0.00 24.13
N GLN A 685 3.31 0.04 24.82
CA GLN A 685 3.81 1.27 25.46
C GLN A 685 4.54 2.20 24.48
N GLN A 686 5.00 1.69 23.34
CA GLN A 686 5.68 2.45 22.30
C GLN A 686 4.69 3.05 21.29
N ASP A 687 3.60 2.34 21.01
CA ASP A 687 2.59 2.72 20.02
C ASP A 687 1.45 3.61 20.59
N ASP A 688 1.51 3.97 21.88
CA ASP A 688 0.55 4.88 22.55
C ASP A 688 1.18 6.30 22.60
N PRO A 689 0.78 7.24 21.72
CA PRO A 689 1.33 8.61 21.68
C PRO A 689 1.02 9.48 22.91
#